data_AF-A0A349MBD2-F1
#
_entry.id   AF-A0A349MBD2-F1
#
_cell.length_a   1.000
_cell.length_b   1.000
_cell.length_c   1.000
_cell.angle_alpha   90.00
_cell.angle_beta   90.00
_cell.angle_gamma   90.00
#
_symmetry.space_group_name_H-M   'P 1'
#
loop_
_entity.id
_entity.type
_entity.pdbx_description
1 polymer ?
#
loop_
_entity_poly.entity_id
_entity_poly.type
_entity_poly.pdbx_seq_one_letter_code
_entity_poly.pdbx_strand_id
1 'polypeptide(L)'
;YNLGRVRIINDGLLESGQTIRVSLESNSLFNIQTKTLLGTRFDYVASDNLNIGTTLLNMRERPLTRKVNMGDEPVNNTVLGADFSWQTESRLLTELVDRLPFYSTTAKSTFDISAEGAYLIPGHSRAVGDEGTAYIDDFEGSQSTIDLRAINRWFLASTPRWQNDKFPEANLEDNLASNYNRAGLSWYTIDPSLMNGSALQDGQVDAEIRQDHRMRQILLRELYEKGDYSNSATAGMPTNLPTLDMTYRPTERGPYNYELFEGSDFSFGLEADGTLKNPEQRWAGIQRALTTTDFEAANIEYIQFWVMDPFNEDSENESGGKLYINLGNVSEDILNDSQLEFENGLPSANNTELETDTSAWGVYPDPTTFNVVNAFDNSTNDYSLQDVGLDGLNSENERIFFASWLDGLQEDLDPDALSAYQNDPSADDFRYFRDPGAQANGEDILERYQFFSRYEGNSNTQQPYGYPITSTTIPNTEDINEDLTLGTIESYYQYEIPMSVSDLSAENVGQGYLADVLETVSKTNGAGEQRPIKWYQFKIPVREYQQAYNGISDFRSIRFMRMFMQGWSEPVTLRFARIELVRGEWRRYEQSLAGLQELEVDDPTGTQFALSAVNLEENGVRQPVPYVIPPGINQEIDPSNLNQRRLNEQSLALDVCGLEDGDARAAYRNINFDMRMYERLKMFVHVEAGRQGEILNEGDVNVFVRLGSDYDQNYYEYEIPLKPTPIDVTALDEYDIWPLENNIDISLDSLRLLSLDKLRNRYVDGEVSVTGVYSVVDEGGKRRLSVKGNPTLSNVVTVMVGIRNPDKDLEQPLWTSDDGQPKCAEMWVNELRLSGFNEEGGWAAVAQANATLADLANVSVAANMSVPGWGGLEQRVQERQRETIQGLDANGTIQLGKLLP
;
A
#
# COMPACT_ATOMS: atom_id res chain seq x y z
N TYR A 1 -19.05 19.58 31.80
CA TYR A 1 -18.09 20.18 30.86
C TYR A 1 -16.84 19.32 30.72
N ASN A 2 -15.97 19.18 31.73
CA ASN A 2 -14.70 18.42 31.61
C ASN A 2 -14.81 16.94 31.22
N LEU A 3 -15.97 16.30 31.41
CA LEU A 3 -16.21 14.88 31.07
C LEU A 3 -17.12 14.69 29.84
N GLY A 4 -17.48 15.75 29.11
CA GLY A 4 -18.41 15.68 27.97
C GLY A 4 -19.85 15.24 28.30
N ARG A 5 -20.19 15.04 29.59
CA ARG A 5 -21.53 14.59 30.01
C ARG A 5 -22.54 15.74 30.06
N VAL A 6 -23.64 15.57 29.33
CA VAL A 6 -24.84 16.42 29.40
C VAL A 6 -25.90 15.71 30.26
N ARG A 7 -26.50 16.43 31.24
CA ARG A 7 -27.60 15.94 32.06
C ARG A 7 -28.85 16.72 31.75
N ILE A 8 -29.88 16.04 31.26
CA ILE A 8 -31.21 16.62 31.06
C ILE A 8 -31.93 16.63 32.41
N ILE A 9 -32.45 17.80 32.82
CA ILE A 9 -33.10 18.02 34.13
C ILE A 9 -34.63 18.12 33.98
N ASN A 10 -35.13 18.28 32.76
CA ASN A 10 -36.55 18.38 32.48
C ASN A 10 -37.15 16.97 32.33
N ASP A 11 -37.84 16.49 33.37
CA ASP A 11 -38.46 15.16 33.40
C ASP A 11 -39.51 14.98 32.29
N GLY A 12 -40.23 16.05 31.91
CA GLY A 12 -41.21 15.99 30.83
C GLY A 12 -40.59 15.72 29.44
N LEU A 13 -39.36 16.19 29.20
CA LEU A 13 -38.63 15.85 27.97
C LEU A 13 -38.10 14.41 28.02
N LEU A 14 -37.64 13.93 29.19
CA LEU A 14 -37.16 12.57 29.38
C LEU A 14 -38.27 11.52 29.19
N GLU A 15 -39.48 11.81 29.65
CA GLU A 15 -40.64 10.92 29.53
C GLU A 15 -41.29 10.95 28.13
N SER A 16 -41.02 11.98 27.32
CA SER A 16 -41.64 12.17 26.00
C SER A 16 -41.13 11.26 24.89
N GLY A 17 -39.97 10.62 25.08
CA GLY A 17 -39.30 9.82 24.05
C GLY A 17 -38.80 10.62 22.84
N GLN A 18 -38.80 11.96 22.91
CA GLN A 18 -38.29 12.80 21.82
C GLN A 18 -36.77 12.64 21.65
N THR A 19 -36.32 12.65 20.39
CA THR A 19 -34.88 12.61 20.05
C THR A 19 -34.22 13.94 20.41
N ILE A 20 -33.34 13.92 21.41
CA ILE A 20 -32.56 15.10 21.82
C ILE A 20 -31.24 15.13 21.03
N ARG A 21 -31.06 16.15 20.17
CA ARG A 21 -29.80 16.39 19.45
C ARG A 21 -28.92 17.35 20.24
N VAL A 22 -27.67 16.94 20.49
CA VAL A 22 -26.66 17.77 21.17
C VAL A 22 -25.52 18.05 20.20
N SER A 23 -25.28 19.33 19.89
CA SER A 23 -24.10 19.77 19.14
C SER A 23 -23.00 20.18 20.12
N LEU A 24 -21.76 19.78 19.85
CA LEU A 24 -20.60 20.09 20.68
C LEU A 24 -19.47 20.67 19.83
N GLU A 25 -18.89 21.77 20.28
CA GLU A 25 -17.68 22.34 19.70
C GLU A 25 -16.48 21.74 20.43
N SER A 26 -15.70 20.91 19.73
CA SER A 26 -14.51 20.27 20.30
C SER A 26 -13.25 20.98 19.79
N ASN A 27 -12.45 21.54 20.71
CA ASN A 27 -11.11 22.07 20.42
C ASN A 27 -10.08 20.93 20.29
N SER A 28 -10.39 19.89 19.51
CA SER A 28 -9.42 18.85 19.17
C SER A 28 -8.31 19.47 18.31
N LEU A 29 -7.13 19.62 18.90
CA LEU A 29 -5.93 20.26 18.34
C LEU A 29 -5.27 19.50 17.16
N PHE A 30 -5.88 18.42 16.66
CA PHE A 30 -5.27 17.57 15.63
C PHE A 30 -5.65 17.95 14.18
N ASN A 31 -6.50 18.95 13.96
CA ASN A 31 -6.77 19.42 12.61
C ASN A 31 -5.77 20.53 12.23
N ILE A 32 -4.84 20.20 11.32
CA ILE A 32 -3.72 21.07 10.90
C ILE A 32 -4.18 22.15 9.88
N GLN A 33 -5.46 22.14 9.49
CA GLN A 33 -6.03 23.16 8.62
C GLN A 33 -6.20 24.51 9.35
N THR A 34 -5.67 25.58 8.77
CA THR A 34 -5.83 26.92 9.35
C THR A 34 -7.23 27.47 9.07
N LYS A 35 -7.96 27.82 10.14
CA LYS A 35 -9.30 28.43 10.06
C LYS A 35 -9.23 29.91 10.47
N THR A 36 -9.87 30.76 9.67
CA THR A 36 -10.00 32.20 9.95
C THR A 36 -11.48 32.57 10.02
N LEU A 37 -11.94 33.03 11.17
CA LEU A 37 -13.30 33.55 11.36
C LEU A 37 -13.22 35.08 11.51
N LEU A 38 -13.82 35.80 10.56
CA LEU A 38 -13.99 37.25 10.60
C LEU A 38 -15.47 37.58 10.76
N GLY A 39 -15.78 38.53 11.60
CA GLY A 39 -17.18 38.84 11.89
C GLY A 39 -17.39 40.23 12.42
N THR A 40 -18.58 40.77 12.16
CA THR A 40 -19.09 41.99 12.79
C THR A 40 -20.57 41.83 13.10
N ARG A 41 -20.98 42.40 14.22
CA ARG A 41 -22.39 42.48 14.62
C ARG A 41 -22.72 43.93 14.93
N PHE A 42 -23.87 44.40 14.44
CA PHE A 42 -24.41 45.72 14.73
C PHE A 42 -25.73 45.55 15.47
N ASP A 43 -25.78 46.05 16.70
CA ASP A 43 -26.99 46.07 17.53
C ASP A 43 -27.54 47.50 17.60
N TYR A 44 -28.80 47.66 17.23
CA TYR A 44 -29.54 48.91 17.30
C TYR A 44 -30.69 48.80 18.31
N VAL A 45 -30.50 49.45 19.45
CA VAL A 45 -31.52 49.56 20.50
C VAL A 45 -32.48 50.69 20.13
N ALA A 46 -33.59 50.33 19.48
CA ALA A 46 -34.61 51.28 19.03
C ALA A 46 -35.46 51.84 20.19
N SER A 47 -35.65 51.05 21.26
CA SER A 47 -36.28 51.48 22.52
C SER A 47 -35.88 50.54 23.66
N ASP A 48 -36.28 50.85 24.90
CA ASP A 48 -36.08 49.97 26.07
C ASP A 48 -36.65 48.56 25.89
N ASN A 49 -37.56 48.39 24.92
CA ASN A 49 -38.32 47.18 24.67
C ASN A 49 -38.04 46.55 23.30
N LEU A 50 -37.26 47.19 22.41
CA LEU A 50 -37.05 46.74 21.02
C LEU A 50 -35.57 46.83 20.66
N ASN A 51 -34.97 45.68 20.33
CA ASN A 51 -33.62 45.58 19.77
C ASN A 51 -33.68 44.99 18.35
N ILE A 52 -32.80 45.47 17.48
CA ILE A 52 -32.61 44.98 16.11
C ILE A 52 -31.12 44.72 15.92
N GLY A 53 -30.77 43.48 15.59
CA GLY A 53 -29.42 43.04 15.30
C GLY A 53 -29.21 42.75 13.82
N THR A 54 -27.99 42.99 13.33
CA THR A 54 -27.52 42.44 12.05
C THR A 54 -26.13 41.85 12.25
N THR A 55 -25.88 40.71 11.63
CA THR A 55 -24.65 39.94 11.82
C THR A 55 -24.06 39.60 10.44
N LEU A 56 -22.77 39.84 10.27
CA LEU A 56 -21.99 39.41 9.12
C LEU A 56 -20.83 38.57 9.64
N LEU A 57 -20.76 37.31 9.22
CA LEU A 57 -19.68 36.39 9.56
C LEU A 57 -19.13 35.78 8.27
N ASN A 58 -17.80 35.67 8.18
CA ASN A 58 -17.11 34.94 7.13
C ASN A 58 -16.12 33.97 7.78
N MET A 59 -16.22 32.70 7.42
CA MET A 59 -15.27 31.68 7.85
C MET A 59 -14.54 31.14 6.62
N ARG A 60 -13.22 31.20 6.65
CA ARG A 60 -12.36 30.67 5.60
C ARG A 60 -11.39 29.65 6.15
N GLU A 61 -11.27 28.54 5.42
CA GLU A 61 -10.27 27.50 5.65
C GLU A 61 -9.18 27.56 4.58
N ARG A 62 -7.95 27.25 5.00
CA ARG A 62 -6.82 27.05 4.09
C ARG A 62 -6.22 25.67 4.33
N PRO A 63 -6.25 24.79 3.32
CA PRO A 63 -5.64 23.46 3.40
C PRO A 63 -4.11 23.58 3.40
N LEU A 64 -3.44 22.51 3.82
CA LEU A 64 -1.98 22.40 3.77
C LEU A 64 -1.47 22.21 2.34
N THR A 65 -2.15 21.34 1.61
CA THR A 65 -1.87 20.99 0.22
C THR A 65 -2.94 21.56 -0.71
N ARG A 66 -2.69 21.53 -2.03
CA ARG A 66 -3.68 21.96 -3.03
C ARG A 66 -4.56 20.82 -3.51
N LYS A 67 -4.02 19.58 -3.54
CA LYS A 67 -4.83 18.38 -3.77
C LYS A 67 -5.56 18.07 -2.46
N VAL A 68 -6.89 18.19 -2.52
CA VAL A 68 -7.76 17.97 -1.36
C VAL A 68 -8.78 16.90 -1.74
N ASN A 69 -8.89 15.87 -0.91
CA ASN A 69 -9.82 14.78 -1.12
C ASN A 69 -11.27 15.23 -0.97
N MET A 70 -12.16 14.53 -1.66
CA MET A 70 -13.59 14.73 -1.55
C MET A 70 -14.06 14.54 -0.10
N GLY A 71 -14.88 15.46 0.38
CA GLY A 71 -15.32 15.53 1.77
C GLY A 71 -14.43 16.38 2.68
N ASP A 72 -13.19 16.69 2.28
CA ASP A 72 -12.25 17.55 3.00
C ASP A 72 -12.12 18.97 2.43
N GLU A 73 -13.07 19.38 1.59
CA GLU A 73 -13.00 20.64 0.86
C GLU A 73 -12.96 21.86 1.80
N PRO A 74 -12.01 22.79 1.60
CA PRO A 74 -11.88 23.96 2.46
C PRO A 74 -12.97 24.98 2.15
N VAL A 75 -13.72 25.37 3.18
CA VAL A 75 -14.85 26.30 3.04
C VAL A 75 -14.41 27.77 3.04
N ASN A 76 -15.22 28.62 2.41
CA ASN A 76 -15.17 30.08 2.47
C ASN A 76 -16.59 30.64 2.55
N ASN A 77 -17.28 30.31 3.63
CA ASN A 77 -18.70 30.57 3.82
C ASN A 77 -18.93 31.94 4.46
N THR A 78 -19.96 32.64 4.02
CA THR A 78 -20.38 33.93 4.58
C THR A 78 -21.84 33.87 5.02
N VAL A 79 -22.13 34.19 6.27
CA VAL A 79 -23.51 34.29 6.80
C VAL A 79 -23.88 35.74 7.00
N LEU A 80 -25.04 36.12 6.47
CA LEU A 80 -25.71 37.38 6.69
C LEU A 80 -26.95 37.13 7.54
N GLY A 81 -26.94 37.61 8.77
CA GLY A 81 -28.04 37.48 9.73
C GLY A 81 -28.72 38.81 10.03
N ALA A 82 -30.01 38.76 10.30
CA ALA A 82 -30.78 39.84 10.90
C ALA A 82 -31.70 39.27 11.97
N ASP A 83 -31.72 39.91 13.13
CA ASP A 83 -32.57 39.51 14.25
C ASP A 83 -33.31 40.71 14.83
N PHE A 84 -34.44 40.47 15.44
CA PHE A 84 -35.09 41.45 16.29
C PHE A 84 -35.68 40.78 17.52
N SER A 85 -35.72 41.52 18.62
CA SER A 85 -36.38 41.11 19.85
C SER A 85 -37.24 42.25 20.38
N TRP A 86 -38.48 41.92 20.72
CA TRP A 86 -39.45 42.86 21.28
C TRP A 86 -40.06 42.25 22.55
N GLN A 87 -39.90 42.94 23.67
CA GLN A 87 -40.38 42.52 24.99
C GLN A 87 -41.28 43.61 25.57
N THR A 88 -42.49 43.24 26.01
CA THR A 88 -43.42 44.22 26.60
C THR A 88 -44.28 43.63 27.71
N GLU A 89 -44.69 44.50 28.65
CA GLU A 89 -45.68 44.15 29.67
C GLU A 89 -47.10 44.28 29.10
N SER A 90 -47.89 43.22 29.16
CA SER A 90 -49.27 43.22 28.65
C SER A 90 -50.28 43.30 29.79
N ARG A 91 -50.87 44.48 29.96
CA ARG A 91 -52.00 44.68 30.89
C ARG A 91 -53.23 43.89 30.47
N LEU A 92 -53.47 43.77 29.16
CA LEU A 92 -54.57 42.99 28.62
C LEU A 92 -54.48 41.52 29.04
N LEU A 93 -53.31 40.90 28.89
CA LEU A 93 -53.09 39.51 29.32
C LEU A 93 -53.24 39.39 30.84
N THR A 94 -52.70 40.34 31.60
CA THR A 94 -52.82 40.34 33.07
C THR A 94 -54.28 40.38 33.52
N GLU A 95 -55.09 41.28 32.95
CA GLU A 95 -56.52 41.39 33.26
C GLU A 95 -57.34 40.18 32.80
N LEU A 96 -56.98 39.55 31.68
CA LEU A 96 -57.65 38.35 31.20
C LEU A 96 -57.44 37.17 32.16
N VAL A 97 -56.24 37.05 32.74
CA VAL A 97 -55.93 35.99 33.69
C VAL A 97 -56.57 36.29 35.05
N ASP A 98 -56.55 37.55 35.53
CA ASP A 98 -57.18 37.97 36.80
C ASP A 98 -58.72 37.86 36.81
N ARG A 99 -59.35 37.71 35.63
CA ARG A 99 -60.79 37.42 35.50
C ARG A 99 -61.15 35.94 35.66
N LEU A 100 -60.17 35.05 35.78
CA LEU A 100 -60.44 33.62 35.99
C LEU A 100 -61.05 33.39 37.39
N PRO A 101 -62.09 32.56 37.51
CA PRO A 101 -62.69 32.27 38.81
C PRO A 101 -61.68 31.57 39.72
N PHE A 102 -61.64 31.97 40.99
CA PHE A 102 -60.75 31.41 42.03
C PHE A 102 -59.26 31.70 41.86
N TYR A 103 -58.88 32.68 41.06
CA TYR A 103 -57.50 33.15 40.89
C TYR A 103 -57.44 34.68 40.94
N SER A 104 -56.45 35.24 41.64
CA SER A 104 -56.14 36.67 41.59
C SER A 104 -54.64 36.89 41.67
N THR A 105 -54.12 37.87 40.94
CA THR A 105 -52.68 38.10 40.85
C THR A 105 -52.32 39.57 40.72
N THR A 106 -51.19 39.95 41.32
CA THR A 106 -50.57 41.26 41.13
C THR A 106 -49.33 41.18 40.24
N ALA A 107 -48.92 39.97 39.87
CA ALA A 107 -47.81 39.74 38.96
C ALA A 107 -48.20 40.19 37.54
N LYS A 108 -47.30 40.88 36.86
CA LYS A 108 -47.55 41.36 35.49
C LYS A 108 -47.34 40.24 34.50
N SER A 109 -48.15 40.22 33.45
CA SER A 109 -47.93 39.37 32.28
C SER A 109 -46.95 40.03 31.31
N THR A 110 -46.04 39.23 30.72
CA THR A 110 -45.12 39.68 29.67
C THR A 110 -45.42 38.98 28.36
N PHE A 111 -45.13 39.67 27.26
CA PHE A 111 -45.11 39.11 25.93
C PHE A 111 -43.78 39.44 25.29
N ASP A 112 -43.08 38.38 24.88
CA ASP A 112 -41.74 38.44 24.34
C ASP A 112 -41.76 37.77 22.97
N ILE A 113 -41.38 38.48 21.92
CA ILE A 113 -41.23 37.93 20.58
C ILE A 113 -39.83 38.18 20.08
N SER A 114 -39.19 37.15 19.55
CA SER A 114 -37.94 37.24 18.83
C SER A 114 -38.06 36.57 17.48
N ALA A 115 -37.35 37.09 16.50
CA ALA A 115 -37.12 36.39 15.26
C ALA A 115 -35.71 36.63 14.77
N GLU A 116 -35.15 35.61 14.15
CA GLU A 116 -33.84 35.64 13.51
C GLU A 116 -34.00 35.06 12.11
N GLY A 117 -33.41 35.73 11.13
CA GLY A 117 -33.30 35.24 9.77
C GLY A 117 -31.84 35.32 9.35
N ALA A 118 -31.36 34.30 8.66
CA ALA A 118 -30.00 34.27 8.15
C ALA A 118 -29.95 33.69 6.75
N TYR A 119 -29.02 34.20 5.95
CA TYR A 119 -28.75 33.76 4.58
C TYR A 119 -27.28 33.34 4.50
N LEU A 120 -27.03 32.13 4.01
CA LEU A 120 -25.70 31.60 3.78
C LEU A 120 -25.31 31.87 2.32
N ILE A 121 -24.16 32.50 2.12
CA ILE A 121 -23.46 32.60 0.85
C ILE A 121 -22.28 31.62 0.93
N PRO A 122 -22.41 30.43 0.32
CA PRO A 122 -21.33 29.45 0.27
C PRO A 122 -20.19 29.95 -0.59
N GLY A 123 -19.00 29.41 -0.33
CA GLY A 123 -17.83 29.65 -1.15
C GLY A 123 -16.75 28.62 -0.84
N HIS A 124 -15.74 28.53 -1.71
CA HIS A 124 -14.56 27.70 -1.48
C HIS A 124 -13.27 28.54 -1.39
N SER A 125 -12.20 27.90 -0.88
CA SER A 125 -10.89 28.52 -0.81
C SER A 125 -10.20 28.52 -2.18
N ARG A 126 -9.61 29.65 -2.60
CA ARG A 126 -8.80 29.74 -3.84
C ARG A 126 -7.62 28.77 -3.92
N ALA A 127 -7.28 28.11 -2.82
CA ALA A 127 -6.23 27.09 -2.79
C ALA A 127 -6.60 25.86 -3.64
N VAL A 128 -7.89 25.57 -3.83
CA VAL A 128 -8.39 24.45 -4.65
C VAL A 128 -8.77 24.87 -6.08
N GLY A 129 -8.19 25.99 -6.57
CA GLY A 129 -8.46 26.55 -7.89
C GLY A 129 -9.70 27.44 -7.94
N ASP A 130 -9.94 28.06 -9.10
CA ASP A 130 -11.09 28.96 -9.32
C ASP A 130 -12.40 28.19 -9.59
N GLU A 131 -12.31 26.95 -10.09
CA GLU A 131 -13.47 26.08 -10.35
C GLU A 131 -13.90 25.27 -9.12
N GLY A 132 -13.12 25.29 -8.03
CA GLY A 132 -13.32 24.45 -6.85
C GLY A 132 -13.14 22.96 -7.18
N THR A 133 -11.95 22.43 -6.94
CA THR A 133 -11.59 21.03 -7.25
C THR A 133 -11.52 20.17 -5.99
N ALA A 134 -12.07 18.96 -6.05
CA ALA A 134 -11.93 17.94 -5.02
C ALA A 134 -11.57 16.59 -5.66
N TYR A 135 -10.63 15.86 -5.08
CA TYR A 135 -10.09 14.62 -5.64
C TYR A 135 -10.89 13.40 -5.17
N ILE A 136 -11.28 12.54 -6.11
CA ILE A 136 -11.71 11.17 -5.81
C ILE A 136 -10.46 10.32 -5.64
N ASP A 137 -9.51 10.50 -6.57
CA ASP A 137 -8.21 9.85 -6.59
C ASP A 137 -7.23 10.73 -7.36
N ASP A 138 -6.08 11.04 -6.76
CA ASP A 138 -4.95 11.68 -7.43
C ASP A 138 -3.93 10.65 -7.95
N PHE A 139 -4.17 9.35 -7.73
CA PHE A 139 -3.32 8.22 -8.12
C PHE A 139 -1.93 8.21 -7.48
N GLU A 140 -1.67 9.06 -6.48
CA GLU A 140 -0.42 9.06 -5.71
C GLU A 140 -0.29 7.84 -4.79
N GLY A 141 -1.43 7.21 -4.48
CA GLY A 141 -1.50 5.92 -3.80
C GLY A 141 -1.84 4.75 -4.74
N SER A 142 -1.78 4.94 -6.06
CA SER A 142 -2.19 3.91 -7.04
C SER A 142 -1.42 2.61 -6.84
N GLN A 143 -0.15 2.70 -6.44
CA GLN A 143 0.64 1.59 -5.93
C GLN A 143 1.30 1.94 -4.60
N SER A 144 1.25 1.00 -3.67
CA SER A 144 1.95 1.05 -2.38
C SER A 144 2.80 -0.21 -2.27
N THR A 145 3.97 -0.09 -1.64
CA THR A 145 4.89 -1.22 -1.49
C THR A 145 5.13 -1.56 -0.04
N ILE A 146 5.36 -2.85 0.23
CA ILE A 146 5.77 -3.39 1.52
C ILE A 146 7.20 -3.89 1.38
N ASP A 147 8.16 -3.20 1.98
CA ASP A 147 9.58 -3.53 1.90
C ASP A 147 9.89 -4.85 2.63
N LEU A 148 10.62 -5.73 1.96
CA LEU A 148 11.03 -7.04 2.45
C LEU A 148 12.53 -7.15 2.73
N ARG A 149 13.34 -6.08 2.59
CA ARG A 149 14.82 -6.14 2.74
C ARG A 149 15.32 -6.32 4.17
N ALA A 150 14.48 -6.17 5.18
CA ALA A 150 14.91 -6.23 6.58
C ALA A 150 15.55 -7.59 6.93
N ILE A 151 16.89 -7.61 7.06
CA ILE A 151 17.68 -8.85 7.22
C ILE A 151 17.29 -9.66 8.46
N ASN A 152 16.90 -8.99 9.54
CA ASN A 152 16.52 -9.59 10.82
C ASN A 152 15.14 -10.26 10.79
N ARG A 153 14.45 -10.21 9.65
CA ARG A 153 13.20 -10.93 9.41
C ARG A 153 13.38 -12.14 8.49
N TRP A 154 14.59 -12.38 8.00
CA TRP A 154 14.94 -13.55 7.19
C TRP A 154 15.73 -14.55 8.03
N PHE A 155 15.32 -15.81 7.91
CA PHE A 155 15.86 -16.97 8.62
C PHE A 155 16.30 -18.01 7.60
N LEU A 156 17.07 -19.01 8.03
CA LEU A 156 17.41 -20.16 7.20
C LEU A 156 16.15 -20.88 6.73
N ALA A 157 16.14 -21.32 5.48
CA ALA A 157 14.98 -22.01 4.91
C ALA A 157 14.95 -23.50 5.23
N SER A 158 13.76 -24.03 5.47
CA SER A 158 13.50 -25.49 5.46
C SER A 158 13.59 -26.06 4.04
N THR A 159 13.92 -27.35 3.93
CA THR A 159 14.00 -28.05 2.63
C THR A 159 12.62 -28.12 1.96
N PRO A 160 12.45 -27.66 0.70
CA PRO A 160 11.15 -27.64 0.05
C PRO A 160 10.50 -29.03 -0.09
N ARG A 161 9.37 -29.25 0.59
CA ARG A 161 8.58 -30.47 0.47
C ARG A 161 7.72 -30.47 -0.78
N TRP A 162 7.25 -31.65 -1.19
CA TRP A 162 6.36 -31.88 -2.34
C TRP A 162 7.00 -31.75 -3.74
N GLN A 163 8.32 -31.60 -3.82
CA GLN A 163 9.07 -31.52 -5.08
C GLN A 163 10.00 -32.73 -5.22
N ASN A 164 9.46 -33.95 -5.28
CA ASN A 164 10.26 -35.19 -5.21
C ASN A 164 11.31 -35.33 -6.34
N ASP A 165 11.16 -34.59 -7.43
CA ASP A 165 12.12 -34.52 -8.53
C ASP A 165 13.35 -33.65 -8.22
N LYS A 166 13.22 -32.66 -7.32
CA LYS A 166 14.28 -31.72 -6.91
C LYS A 166 14.80 -31.95 -5.50
N PHE A 167 13.90 -32.30 -4.58
CA PHE A 167 14.15 -32.48 -3.16
C PHE A 167 13.54 -33.80 -2.65
N PRO A 168 13.99 -34.97 -3.18
CA PRO A 168 13.52 -36.27 -2.72
C PRO A 168 13.74 -36.51 -1.21
N GLU A 169 14.76 -35.87 -0.62
CA GLU A 169 15.14 -35.92 0.79
C GLU A 169 14.20 -35.17 1.72
N ALA A 170 13.35 -34.27 1.21
CA ALA A 170 12.49 -33.41 2.03
C ALA A 170 11.41 -34.19 2.83
N ASN A 171 11.16 -35.45 2.48
CA ASN A 171 10.19 -36.32 3.17
C ASN A 171 10.84 -37.18 4.27
N LEU A 172 12.15 -37.08 4.48
CA LEU A 172 12.84 -37.83 5.53
C LEU A 172 12.66 -37.11 6.87
N GLU A 173 11.97 -37.74 7.81
CA GLU A 173 11.77 -37.22 9.17
C GLU A 173 12.88 -37.74 10.10
N ASP A 174 13.37 -36.86 10.98
CA ASP A 174 14.41 -37.12 11.98
C ASP A 174 15.65 -37.80 11.37
N ASN A 175 16.14 -37.25 10.25
CA ASN A 175 17.24 -37.81 9.48
C ASN A 175 18.10 -36.73 8.82
N LEU A 176 19.39 -36.74 9.15
CA LEU A 176 20.39 -35.77 8.66
C LEU A 176 20.46 -35.65 7.13
N ALA A 177 20.09 -36.71 6.40
CA ALA A 177 20.08 -36.72 4.95
C ALA A 177 19.15 -35.68 4.32
N SER A 178 18.17 -35.15 5.05
CA SER A 178 17.27 -34.09 4.55
C SER A 178 17.98 -32.77 4.25
N ASN A 179 19.20 -32.54 4.78
CA ASN A 179 19.99 -31.33 4.57
C ASN A 179 21.32 -31.56 3.84
N TYR A 180 21.61 -32.76 3.34
CA TYR A 180 22.90 -33.05 2.66
C TYR A 180 23.16 -32.15 1.44
N ASN A 181 22.10 -31.71 0.74
CA ASN A 181 22.22 -30.82 -0.42
C ASN A 181 22.30 -29.32 -0.08
N ARG A 182 22.30 -28.95 1.20
CA ARG A 182 22.33 -27.55 1.63
C ARG A 182 23.73 -26.95 1.48
N ALA A 183 23.87 -26.01 0.56
CA ALA A 183 25.11 -25.29 0.28
C ALA A 183 25.26 -23.99 1.10
N GLY A 184 26.42 -23.37 1.00
CA GLY A 184 26.74 -22.11 1.68
C GLY A 184 25.93 -20.95 1.13
N LEU A 185 25.21 -20.25 2.01
CA LEU A 185 24.51 -19.01 1.71
C LEU A 185 24.68 -18.04 2.87
N SER A 186 25.06 -16.80 2.56
CA SER A 186 25.04 -15.69 3.52
C SER A 186 24.09 -14.60 3.03
N TRP A 187 23.30 -14.03 3.93
CA TRP A 187 22.40 -12.90 3.65
C TRP A 187 22.66 -11.74 4.62
N TYR A 188 22.88 -10.55 4.07
CA TYR A 188 23.36 -9.42 4.86
C TYR A 188 23.07 -8.08 4.19
N THR A 189 23.28 -7.00 4.95
CA THR A 189 23.39 -5.65 4.43
C THR A 189 24.77 -5.14 4.80
N ILE A 190 25.54 -4.67 3.81
CA ILE A 190 26.90 -4.17 4.04
C ILE A 190 26.84 -2.92 4.91
N ASP A 191 27.55 -2.96 6.04
CA ASP A 191 27.59 -1.84 6.99
C ASP A 191 28.39 -0.66 6.40
N PRO A 192 27.82 0.56 6.34
CA PRO A 192 28.51 1.73 5.77
C PRO A 192 29.83 2.10 6.46
N SER A 193 30.10 1.61 7.67
CA SER A 193 31.36 1.83 8.40
C SER A 193 32.57 1.15 7.75
N LEU A 194 32.36 0.08 6.98
CA LEU A 194 33.43 -0.57 6.19
C LEU A 194 33.90 0.33 5.03
N MET A 195 32.98 1.16 4.51
CA MET A 195 33.19 2.01 3.32
C MET A 195 33.69 3.40 3.68
N ASN A 196 33.10 4.00 4.71
CA ASN A 196 33.38 5.35 5.15
C ASN A 196 34.44 5.30 6.25
N GLY A 197 35.71 5.15 5.84
CA GLY A 197 36.88 5.00 6.71
C GLY A 197 36.70 5.68 8.07
N SER A 198 36.23 4.91 9.04
CA SER A 198 35.96 5.42 10.38
C SER A 198 37.28 5.66 11.10
N ALA A 199 37.25 6.35 12.24
CA ALA A 199 38.42 6.51 13.11
C ALA A 199 38.95 5.17 13.68
N LEU A 200 38.29 4.05 13.38
CA LEU A 200 38.70 2.69 13.73
C LEU A 200 39.46 2.10 12.53
N GLN A 201 40.71 1.70 12.78
CA GLN A 201 41.63 1.10 11.79
C GLN A 201 41.17 -0.31 11.37
N ASP A 202 40.37 -0.97 12.21
CA ASP A 202 39.87 -2.33 12.02
C ASP A 202 38.61 -2.34 11.15
N GLY A 203 38.70 -2.99 9.98
CA GLY A 203 37.59 -3.15 9.03
C GLY A 203 37.61 -2.19 7.83
N GLN A 204 38.68 -1.43 7.61
CA GLN A 204 38.80 -0.61 6.40
C GLN A 204 39.17 -1.50 5.21
N VAL A 205 38.36 -1.43 4.15
CA VAL A 205 38.65 -2.11 2.89
C VAL A 205 39.44 -1.23 1.95
N ASP A 206 40.28 -1.86 1.13
CA ASP A 206 41.11 -1.18 0.13
C ASP A 206 40.26 -0.48 -0.94
N ALA A 207 40.88 0.44 -1.68
CA ALA A 207 40.18 1.26 -2.67
C ALA A 207 39.56 0.43 -3.81
N GLU A 208 40.14 -0.74 -4.13
CA GLU A 208 39.66 -1.68 -5.13
C GLU A 208 38.33 -2.33 -4.71
N ILE A 209 38.24 -2.81 -3.46
CA ILE A 209 37.01 -3.38 -2.88
C ILE A 209 35.86 -2.36 -2.87
N ARG A 210 36.17 -1.06 -2.69
CA ARG A 210 35.15 0.00 -2.75
C ARG A 210 34.60 0.25 -4.16
N GLN A 211 35.21 -0.33 -5.18
CA GLN A 211 34.81 -0.23 -6.59
C GLN A 211 34.25 -1.54 -7.13
N ASP A 212 34.48 -2.67 -6.46
CA ASP A 212 33.90 -3.98 -6.81
C ASP A 212 32.37 -3.94 -6.72
N HIS A 213 31.67 -4.27 -7.79
CA HIS A 213 30.21 -4.25 -7.89
C HIS A 213 29.52 -5.18 -6.89
N ARG A 214 30.16 -6.29 -6.51
CA ARG A 214 29.64 -7.24 -5.51
C ARG A 214 29.69 -6.68 -4.09
N MET A 215 30.59 -5.73 -3.82
CA MET A 215 30.90 -5.28 -2.46
C MET A 215 30.67 -3.79 -2.21
N ARG A 216 30.71 -2.93 -3.24
CA ARG A 216 30.69 -1.47 -3.08
C ARG A 216 29.40 -0.96 -2.46
N GLN A 217 29.49 0.25 -1.90
CA GLN A 217 28.34 1.02 -1.46
C GLN A 217 27.46 1.43 -2.66
N ILE A 218 26.15 1.21 -2.56
CA ILE A 218 25.16 1.66 -3.55
C ILE A 218 24.53 2.96 -3.06
N LEU A 219 24.54 3.99 -3.89
CA LEU A 219 23.91 5.26 -3.56
C LEU A 219 22.55 5.34 -4.20
N LEU A 220 21.60 5.99 -3.50
CA LEU A 220 20.23 6.19 -3.98
C LEU A 220 20.23 6.79 -5.39
N ARG A 221 21.10 7.77 -5.65
CA ARG A 221 21.22 8.42 -6.96
C ARG A 221 21.53 7.48 -8.12
N GLU A 222 22.02 6.26 -7.90
CA GLU A 222 22.34 5.32 -8.98
C GLU A 222 21.08 4.68 -9.58
N LEU A 223 20.07 4.37 -8.75
CA LEU A 223 18.77 3.94 -9.25
C LEU A 223 17.91 5.13 -9.70
N TYR A 224 18.09 6.31 -9.08
CA TYR A 224 17.33 7.54 -9.36
C TYR A 224 18.12 8.58 -10.16
N GLU A 225 18.98 8.18 -11.09
CA GLU A 225 19.93 9.09 -11.77
C GLU A 225 19.29 10.25 -12.53
N LYS A 226 18.00 10.11 -12.82
CA LYS A 226 17.30 10.93 -13.80
C LYS A 226 15.99 11.53 -13.26
N GLY A 227 15.60 11.21 -12.02
CA GLY A 227 14.61 11.96 -11.23
C GLY A 227 15.27 13.15 -10.52
N ASP A 228 14.48 14.14 -10.09
CA ASP A 228 15.00 15.32 -9.37
C ASP A 228 15.54 14.90 -7.98
N TYR A 229 16.80 14.43 -7.94
CA TYR A 229 17.55 14.04 -6.73
C TYR A 229 17.53 15.11 -5.62
N SER A 230 17.17 16.36 -5.95
CA SER A 230 17.00 17.43 -4.97
C SER A 230 15.87 17.16 -3.96
N ASN A 231 14.90 16.29 -4.27
CA ASN A 231 13.80 15.95 -3.36
C ASN A 231 14.16 14.91 -2.29
N SER A 232 14.99 13.90 -2.61
CA SER A 232 15.35 12.85 -1.65
C SER A 232 16.63 13.16 -0.86
N ALA A 233 17.56 13.95 -1.43
CA ALA A 233 18.78 14.37 -0.75
C ALA A 233 18.60 15.71 0.00
N THR A 234 17.77 15.72 1.04
CA THR A 234 17.78 16.83 1.99
C THR A 234 19.15 16.85 2.71
N ALA A 235 19.72 18.04 2.92
CA ALA A 235 20.97 18.20 3.69
C ALA A 235 20.86 17.49 5.06
N GLY A 236 21.61 16.40 5.24
CA GLY A 236 21.66 15.61 6.48
C GLY A 236 21.07 14.19 6.40
N MET A 237 20.43 13.77 5.30
CA MET A 237 19.96 12.39 5.13
C MET A 237 21.03 11.47 4.52
N PRO A 238 21.12 10.19 4.94
CA PRO A 238 22.03 9.22 4.33
C PRO A 238 21.68 9.02 2.85
N THR A 239 22.66 9.20 1.98
CA THR A 239 22.52 8.96 0.52
C THR A 239 22.72 7.48 0.14
N ASN A 240 22.99 6.63 1.13
CA ASN A 240 23.19 5.19 0.96
C ASN A 240 21.85 4.48 0.72
N LEU A 241 21.82 3.58 -0.27
CA LEU A 241 20.71 2.65 -0.46
C LEU A 241 21.11 1.30 0.19
N PRO A 242 20.56 0.92 1.35
CA PRO A 242 20.82 -0.39 1.92
C PRO A 242 20.24 -1.47 1.00
N THR A 243 21.03 -2.52 0.78
CA THR A 243 20.65 -3.68 -0.04
C THR A 243 20.43 -4.90 0.85
N LEU A 244 19.59 -5.83 0.38
CA LEU A 244 19.63 -7.21 0.85
C LEU A 244 20.57 -7.95 -0.11
N ASP A 245 21.75 -8.33 0.37
CA ASP A 245 22.74 -9.05 -0.42
C ASP A 245 22.67 -10.54 -0.04
N MET A 246 22.58 -11.42 -1.03
CA MET A 246 22.61 -12.88 -0.89
C MET A 246 23.81 -13.42 -1.66
N THR A 247 24.79 -13.97 -0.96
CA THR A 247 25.97 -14.60 -1.59
C THR A 247 25.88 -16.11 -1.44
N TYR A 248 25.65 -16.79 -2.57
CA TYR A 248 25.52 -18.24 -2.68
C TYR A 248 26.83 -18.86 -3.15
N ARG A 249 27.30 -19.87 -2.43
CA ARG A 249 28.55 -20.60 -2.69
C ARG A 249 28.22 -22.09 -2.80
N PRO A 250 27.92 -22.59 -4.01
CA PRO A 250 27.34 -23.92 -4.20
C PRO A 250 28.29 -25.07 -3.89
N THR A 251 29.60 -24.80 -3.84
CA THR A 251 30.66 -25.77 -3.47
C THR A 251 30.94 -25.78 -1.96
N GLU A 252 30.45 -24.81 -1.20
CA GLU A 252 30.63 -24.77 0.24
C GLU A 252 29.47 -25.44 0.98
N ARG A 253 29.77 -26.03 2.14
CA ARG A 253 28.78 -26.62 3.03
C ARG A 253 27.98 -25.54 3.75
N GLY A 254 26.66 -25.64 3.75
CA GLY A 254 25.76 -24.76 4.52
C GLY A 254 25.54 -25.24 5.97
N PRO A 255 24.86 -24.44 6.80
CA PRO A 255 24.54 -24.81 8.18
C PRO A 255 23.68 -26.07 8.26
N TYR A 256 23.97 -26.92 9.24
CA TYR A 256 23.31 -28.20 9.54
C TYR A 256 23.36 -29.20 8.38
N ASN A 257 24.47 -29.21 7.63
CA ASN A 257 24.73 -30.18 6.58
C ASN A 257 25.77 -31.22 7.03
N TYR A 258 25.36 -32.46 7.21
CA TYR A 258 26.22 -33.59 7.62
C TYR A 258 26.48 -34.58 6.47
N GLU A 259 26.73 -34.07 5.27
CA GLU A 259 27.02 -34.84 4.07
C GLU A 259 28.11 -35.91 4.31
N LEU A 260 27.94 -37.07 3.69
CA LEU A 260 28.91 -38.17 3.75
C LEU A 260 29.95 -38.00 2.64
N PHE A 261 31.20 -38.44 2.87
CA PHE A 261 32.25 -38.31 1.85
C PHE A 261 31.86 -38.93 0.49
N GLU A 262 31.35 -40.16 0.50
CA GLU A 262 30.89 -40.88 -0.70
C GLU A 262 29.47 -40.49 -1.18
N GLY A 263 28.79 -39.60 -0.44
CA GLY A 263 27.40 -39.22 -0.69
C GLY A 263 26.38 -40.24 -0.21
N SER A 264 25.15 -40.12 -0.71
CA SER A 264 24.01 -40.95 -0.33
C SER A 264 23.07 -41.19 -1.52
N ASP A 265 21.95 -41.88 -1.29
CA ASP A 265 20.89 -42.00 -2.32
C ASP A 265 20.28 -40.63 -2.71
N PHE A 266 20.53 -39.58 -1.92
CA PHE A 266 19.97 -38.24 -2.11
C PHE A 266 21.03 -37.18 -2.49
N SER A 267 22.31 -37.51 -2.44
CA SER A 267 23.41 -36.53 -2.51
C SER A 267 24.70 -37.09 -3.10
N PHE A 268 25.56 -36.22 -3.65
CA PHE A 268 26.76 -36.62 -4.39
C PHE A 268 28.04 -36.71 -3.55
N GLY A 269 28.00 -36.30 -2.28
CA GLY A 269 29.13 -36.38 -1.36
C GLY A 269 30.10 -35.20 -1.42
N LEU A 270 31.31 -35.42 -0.90
CA LEU A 270 32.36 -34.41 -0.71
C LEU A 270 33.59 -34.70 -1.57
N GLU A 271 34.33 -33.66 -1.93
CA GLU A 271 35.69 -33.77 -2.44
C GLU A 271 36.70 -33.87 -1.27
N ALA A 272 37.95 -34.27 -1.57
CA ALA A 272 39.00 -34.44 -0.56
C ALA A 272 39.33 -33.13 0.19
N ASP A 273 39.13 -31.97 -0.45
CA ASP A 273 39.30 -30.65 0.17
C ASP A 273 38.11 -30.21 1.04
N GLY A 274 37.08 -31.06 1.17
CA GLY A 274 35.89 -30.81 1.98
C GLY A 274 34.79 -30.02 1.26
N THR A 275 34.96 -29.69 -0.03
CA THR A 275 33.93 -29.04 -0.84
C THR A 275 32.83 -30.02 -1.29
N LEU A 276 31.64 -29.49 -1.58
CA LEU A 276 30.50 -30.28 -2.06
C LEU A 276 30.67 -30.69 -3.52
N LYS A 277 30.51 -31.99 -3.81
CA LYS A 277 30.40 -32.50 -5.18
C LYS A 277 29.11 -32.02 -5.85
N ASN A 278 29.18 -31.85 -7.17
CA ASN A 278 28.05 -31.52 -8.06
C ASN A 278 27.27 -30.25 -7.62
N PRO A 279 27.91 -29.06 -7.64
CA PRO A 279 27.35 -27.81 -7.11
C PRO A 279 25.99 -27.45 -7.71
N GLU A 280 25.73 -27.81 -8.98
CA GLU A 280 24.48 -27.50 -9.68
C GLU A 280 23.24 -28.15 -9.06
N GLN A 281 23.40 -29.28 -8.37
CA GLN A 281 22.31 -29.98 -7.66
C GLN A 281 22.12 -29.49 -6.23
N ARG A 282 23.09 -28.74 -5.69
CA ARG A 282 23.02 -28.17 -4.34
C ARG A 282 22.07 -26.98 -4.34
N TRP A 283 21.56 -26.65 -3.15
CA TRP A 283 20.64 -25.54 -2.96
C TRP A 283 20.89 -24.83 -1.65
N ALA A 284 20.45 -23.59 -1.53
CA ALA A 284 20.34 -22.91 -0.23
C ALA A 284 19.27 -21.84 -0.30
N GLY A 285 18.65 -21.52 0.83
CA GLY A 285 17.58 -20.52 0.87
C GLY A 285 17.39 -19.86 2.22
N ILE A 286 16.59 -18.80 2.17
CA ILE A 286 16.12 -18.04 3.31
C ILE A 286 14.59 -17.98 3.30
N GLN A 287 13.96 -17.87 4.45
CA GLN A 287 12.52 -17.73 4.58
C GLN A 287 12.13 -16.68 5.61
N ARG A 288 10.92 -16.15 5.49
CA ARG A 288 10.38 -15.15 6.41
C ARG A 288 8.88 -15.27 6.55
N ALA A 289 8.37 -14.86 7.71
CA ALA A 289 6.96 -14.58 7.90
C ALA A 289 6.56 -13.25 7.22
N LEU A 290 5.32 -13.22 6.73
CA LEU A 290 4.67 -12.05 6.15
C LEU A 290 3.66 -11.48 7.15
N THR A 291 3.70 -10.17 7.35
CA THR A 291 2.77 -9.48 8.26
C THR A 291 1.37 -9.33 7.66
N THR A 292 1.28 -9.22 6.34
CA THR A 292 0.02 -9.16 5.60
C THR A 292 -0.20 -10.51 4.93
N THR A 293 -1.16 -11.29 5.41
CA THR A 293 -1.35 -12.68 4.96
C THR A 293 -2.53 -12.87 3.99
N ASP A 294 -3.53 -12.00 4.06
CA ASP A 294 -4.65 -11.99 3.10
C ASP A 294 -4.33 -11.07 1.93
N PHE A 295 -3.70 -11.63 0.89
CA PHE A 295 -3.30 -10.89 -0.31
C PHE A 295 -4.51 -10.45 -1.14
N GLU A 296 -5.63 -11.16 -1.06
CA GLU A 296 -6.89 -10.81 -1.74
C GLU A 296 -7.52 -9.54 -1.13
N ALA A 297 -7.58 -9.48 0.21
CA ALA A 297 -8.07 -8.31 0.91
C ALA A 297 -7.12 -7.12 0.76
N ALA A 298 -5.82 -7.36 0.88
CA ALA A 298 -4.78 -6.33 0.75
C ALA A 298 -4.47 -5.91 -0.69
N ASN A 299 -5.05 -6.59 -1.68
CA ASN A 299 -4.79 -6.41 -3.11
C ASN A 299 -3.29 -6.44 -3.47
N ILE A 300 -2.55 -7.42 -2.94
CA ILE A 300 -1.16 -7.65 -3.38
C ILE A 300 -1.20 -8.22 -4.80
N GLU A 301 -0.54 -7.54 -5.73
CA GLU A 301 -0.54 -7.92 -7.15
C GLU A 301 0.80 -8.52 -7.59
N TYR A 302 1.91 -7.97 -7.09
CA TYR A 302 3.25 -8.37 -7.55
C TYR A 302 4.23 -8.54 -6.40
N ILE A 303 5.18 -9.45 -6.59
CA ILE A 303 6.49 -9.38 -5.94
C ILE A 303 7.41 -8.61 -6.89
N GLN A 304 7.98 -7.50 -6.43
CA GLN A 304 8.87 -6.67 -7.23
C GLN A 304 10.24 -6.58 -6.58
N PHE A 305 11.30 -6.70 -7.38
CA PHE A 305 12.65 -6.45 -6.89
C PHE A 305 13.57 -5.88 -7.97
N TRP A 306 14.56 -5.12 -7.53
CA TRP A 306 15.67 -4.63 -8.35
C TRP A 306 16.92 -5.36 -7.93
N VAL A 307 17.53 -6.11 -8.84
CA VAL A 307 18.78 -6.85 -8.59
C VAL A 307 19.90 -6.29 -9.45
N MET A 308 21.07 -6.06 -8.86
CA MET A 308 22.27 -5.69 -9.61
C MET A 308 22.67 -6.84 -10.52
N ASP A 309 23.22 -6.53 -11.70
CA ASP A 309 23.74 -7.54 -12.61
C ASP A 309 24.71 -8.51 -11.92
N PRO A 310 24.35 -9.79 -11.75
CA PRO A 310 25.22 -10.77 -11.11
C PRO A 310 26.32 -11.28 -12.04
N PHE A 311 26.32 -10.91 -13.31
CA PHE A 311 27.31 -11.28 -14.33
C PHE A 311 28.18 -10.08 -14.75
N ASN A 312 28.31 -9.08 -13.87
CA ASN A 312 29.16 -7.92 -14.11
C ASN A 312 30.65 -8.30 -14.14
N GLU A 313 31.52 -7.36 -14.51
CA GLU A 313 32.96 -7.61 -14.70
C GLU A 313 33.75 -8.04 -13.44
N ASP A 314 33.19 -7.85 -12.24
CA ASP A 314 33.79 -8.34 -10.99
C ASP A 314 33.25 -9.73 -10.58
N SER A 315 32.31 -10.31 -11.34
CA SER A 315 31.72 -11.61 -11.04
C SER A 315 32.60 -12.77 -11.48
N GLU A 316 32.61 -13.83 -10.69
CA GLU A 316 33.24 -15.12 -11.03
C GLU A 316 32.29 -16.05 -11.79
N ASN A 317 30.99 -15.71 -11.82
CA ASN A 317 29.97 -16.54 -12.43
C ASN A 317 29.77 -16.17 -13.91
N GLU A 318 29.91 -17.13 -14.81
CA GLU A 318 29.59 -16.97 -16.23
C GLU A 318 28.47 -17.91 -16.71
N SER A 319 28.13 -18.91 -15.89
CA SER A 319 27.24 -20.03 -16.23
C SER A 319 25.76 -19.74 -15.97
N GLY A 320 25.45 -19.08 -14.85
CA GLY A 320 24.10 -18.80 -14.39
C GLY A 320 23.48 -19.92 -13.54
N GLY A 321 22.21 -19.74 -13.20
CA GLY A 321 21.43 -20.65 -12.38
C GLY A 321 19.99 -20.18 -12.21
N LYS A 322 19.37 -20.49 -11.07
CA LYS A 322 17.96 -20.17 -10.83
C LYS A 322 17.75 -19.60 -9.43
N LEU A 323 16.88 -18.59 -9.35
CA LEU A 323 16.27 -18.11 -8.11
C LEU A 323 14.82 -18.60 -8.08
N TYR A 324 14.41 -19.17 -6.96
CA TYR A 324 13.04 -19.60 -6.72
C TYR A 324 12.43 -18.79 -5.59
N ILE A 325 11.14 -18.51 -5.71
CA ILE A 325 10.34 -17.92 -4.65
C ILE A 325 9.16 -18.86 -4.38
N ASN A 326 8.97 -19.25 -3.12
CA ASN A 326 7.78 -19.92 -2.64
C ASN A 326 6.95 -18.94 -1.82
N LEU A 327 5.63 -18.95 -2.06
CA LEU A 327 4.69 -18.04 -1.42
C LEU A 327 3.48 -18.85 -0.92
N GLY A 328 3.26 -18.90 0.39
CA GLY A 328 2.16 -19.66 0.99
C GLY A 328 2.44 -20.04 2.44
N ASN A 329 2.15 -21.28 2.80
CA ASN A 329 2.64 -21.90 4.03
C ASN A 329 3.93 -22.65 3.70
N VAL A 330 5.00 -22.30 4.41
CA VAL A 330 6.33 -22.92 4.32
C VAL A 330 6.63 -23.48 5.70
N SER A 331 7.33 -24.62 5.74
CA SER A 331 7.67 -25.26 7.01
C SER A 331 8.64 -24.40 7.79
N GLU A 332 8.37 -24.18 9.07
CA GLU A 332 9.27 -23.51 10.00
C GLU A 332 10.26 -24.50 10.65
N ASP A 333 9.99 -25.79 10.52
CA ASP A 333 10.87 -26.93 10.87
C ASP A 333 12.10 -26.95 9.93
N ILE A 334 13.19 -26.29 10.35
CA ILE A 334 14.43 -26.14 9.59
C ILE A 334 15.29 -27.40 9.75
N LEU A 335 15.34 -27.95 10.97
CA LEU A 335 15.93 -29.24 11.31
C LEU A 335 14.81 -30.28 11.40
N ASN A 336 14.62 -31.05 10.33
CA ASN A 336 13.40 -31.79 10.10
C ASN A 336 13.16 -32.97 11.07
N ASP A 337 12.80 -32.69 12.33
CA ASP A 337 12.45 -33.64 13.39
C ASP A 337 11.09 -33.37 14.04
N SER A 338 10.40 -32.33 13.57
CA SER A 338 9.09 -31.90 14.07
C SER A 338 9.07 -31.52 15.55
N GLN A 339 10.23 -31.16 16.09
CA GLN A 339 10.39 -30.57 17.41
C GLN A 339 10.61 -29.08 17.26
N LEU A 340 10.11 -28.28 18.20
CA LEU A 340 10.30 -26.84 18.16
C LEU A 340 11.61 -26.52 18.85
N GLU A 341 12.62 -26.09 18.11
CA GLU A 341 13.82 -25.52 18.72
C GLU A 341 13.62 -24.07 19.16
N PHE A 342 14.10 -23.74 20.35
CA PHE A 342 14.17 -22.38 20.87
C PHE A 342 15.25 -22.23 21.96
N GLU A 343 16.26 -21.43 21.67
CA GLU A 343 17.46 -21.30 22.51
C GLU A 343 17.16 -20.84 23.95
N ASN A 344 16.12 -20.02 24.17
CA ASN A 344 15.73 -19.59 25.52
C ASN A 344 15.06 -20.69 26.37
N GLY A 345 14.76 -21.84 25.77
CA GLY A 345 14.32 -23.05 26.46
C GLY A 345 15.48 -23.91 26.97
N LEU A 346 16.70 -23.68 26.49
CA LEU A 346 17.88 -24.43 26.89
C LEU A 346 18.34 -24.04 28.32
N PRO A 347 19.01 -24.96 29.06
CA PRO A 347 19.53 -24.68 30.39
C PRO A 347 20.39 -23.42 30.45
N SER A 348 20.11 -22.55 31.43
CA SER A 348 20.88 -21.32 31.68
C SER A 348 21.71 -21.45 32.96
N ALA A 349 22.64 -20.51 33.19
CA ALA A 349 23.43 -20.47 34.42
C ALA A 349 22.58 -20.36 35.71
N ASN A 350 21.36 -19.82 35.64
CA ASN A 350 20.44 -19.78 36.77
C ASN A 350 19.42 -20.91 36.78
N ASN A 351 19.17 -21.53 35.63
CA ASN A 351 18.18 -22.58 35.47
C ASN A 351 18.80 -23.79 34.77
N THR A 352 19.71 -24.44 35.48
CA THR A 352 20.47 -25.60 34.99
C THR A 352 19.66 -26.89 34.92
N GLU A 353 18.41 -26.88 35.41
CA GLU A 353 17.54 -28.05 35.54
C GLU A 353 16.40 -28.02 34.51
N LEU A 354 16.48 -27.17 33.47
CA LEU A 354 15.54 -27.20 32.36
C LEU A 354 15.64 -28.57 31.64
N GLU A 355 14.50 -29.21 31.44
CA GLU A 355 14.42 -30.50 30.76
C GLU A 355 14.61 -30.31 29.26
N THR A 356 15.45 -31.16 28.66
CA THR A 356 15.71 -31.24 27.22
C THR A 356 15.54 -32.68 26.76
N ASP A 357 15.28 -32.87 25.48
CA ASP A 357 15.23 -34.17 24.80
C ASP A 357 16.19 -34.16 23.59
N THR A 358 16.33 -35.29 22.90
CA THR A 358 17.30 -35.46 21.80
C THR A 358 16.66 -36.02 20.54
N SER A 359 17.03 -35.46 19.40
CA SER A 359 16.67 -35.97 18.06
C SER A 359 17.93 -36.44 17.32
N ALA A 360 17.83 -36.78 16.03
CA ALA A 360 19.00 -37.04 15.19
C ALA A 360 19.85 -35.77 14.95
N TRP A 361 19.26 -34.59 15.13
CA TRP A 361 19.88 -33.29 14.86
C TRP A 361 20.61 -32.71 16.06
N GLY A 362 20.23 -33.06 17.28
CA GLY A 362 20.87 -32.55 18.48
C GLY A 362 20.00 -32.63 19.71
N VAL A 363 19.97 -31.56 20.49
CA VAL A 363 19.24 -31.41 21.74
C VAL A 363 18.23 -30.30 21.59
N TYR A 364 16.98 -30.53 22.00
CA TYR A 364 15.95 -29.49 21.99
C TYR A 364 15.25 -29.35 23.35
N PRO A 365 14.72 -28.16 23.69
CA PRO A 365 13.99 -27.98 24.94
C PRO A 365 12.70 -28.81 25.02
N ASP A 366 12.37 -29.34 26.20
CA ASP A 366 11.09 -30.01 26.40
C ASP A 366 9.93 -29.01 26.16
N PRO A 367 8.92 -29.33 25.33
CA PRO A 367 7.81 -28.42 25.02
C PRO A 367 7.02 -27.91 26.24
N THR A 368 7.11 -28.60 27.38
CA THR A 368 6.48 -28.16 28.64
C THR A 368 7.22 -26.99 29.31
N THR A 369 8.47 -26.74 28.94
CA THR A 369 9.31 -25.64 29.44
C THR A 369 9.11 -24.32 28.66
N PHE A 370 8.26 -24.34 27.64
CA PHE A 370 8.04 -23.21 26.74
C PHE A 370 7.71 -21.91 27.49
N ASN A 371 8.45 -20.84 27.16
CA ASN A 371 8.29 -19.52 27.74
C ASN A 371 7.53 -18.60 26.78
N VAL A 372 6.51 -17.90 27.28
CA VAL A 372 5.68 -16.96 26.48
C VAL A 372 6.52 -15.78 25.95
N VAL A 373 7.66 -15.48 26.57
CA VAL A 373 8.55 -14.39 26.15
C VAL A 373 9.79 -14.98 25.50
N ASN A 374 9.99 -14.69 24.21
CA ASN A 374 11.20 -15.02 23.48
C ASN A 374 12.36 -14.07 23.85
N ALA A 375 13.05 -14.37 24.95
CA ALA A 375 14.20 -13.63 25.44
C ALA A 375 15.13 -14.53 26.28
N PHE A 376 16.44 -14.28 26.19
CA PHE A 376 17.46 -14.96 27.00
C PHE A 376 17.36 -14.62 28.49
N ASP A 377 17.94 -15.49 29.33
CA ASP A 377 18.17 -15.19 30.74
C ASP A 377 19.28 -14.15 30.92
N ASN A 378 18.91 -12.91 31.23
CA ASN A 378 19.83 -11.76 31.31
C ASN A 378 20.54 -11.58 32.66
N SER A 379 20.42 -12.53 33.59
CA SER A 379 20.95 -12.38 34.95
C SER A 379 22.47 -12.23 35.03
N THR A 380 23.21 -12.93 34.18
CA THR A 380 24.68 -12.90 34.06
C THR A 380 25.16 -12.07 32.88
N ASN A 381 24.27 -11.75 31.93
CA ASN A 381 24.60 -11.27 30.57
C ASN A 381 25.60 -12.18 29.82
N ASP A 382 25.56 -13.48 30.11
CA ASP A 382 26.33 -14.51 29.43
C ASP A 382 25.34 -15.58 28.93
N TYR A 383 25.21 -15.65 27.60
CA TYR A 383 24.26 -16.52 26.93
C TYR A 383 24.92 -17.77 26.33
N SER A 384 26.20 -18.02 26.61
CA SER A 384 26.98 -19.11 25.99
C SER A 384 26.43 -20.54 26.17
N LEU A 385 25.49 -20.74 27.11
CA LEU A 385 24.79 -22.03 27.30
C LEU A 385 23.47 -22.12 26.52
N GLN A 386 22.94 -21.00 26.03
CA GLN A 386 21.66 -20.89 25.33
C GLN A 386 21.86 -20.50 23.86
N ASP A 387 22.77 -19.58 23.56
CA ASP A 387 23.15 -19.08 22.22
C ASP A 387 24.07 -20.09 21.53
N VAL A 388 23.50 -21.26 21.21
CA VAL A 388 24.21 -22.47 20.73
C VAL A 388 23.62 -23.02 19.44
N GLY A 389 22.79 -22.26 18.72
CA GLY A 389 22.26 -22.71 17.44
C GLY A 389 20.94 -23.46 17.51
N LEU A 390 20.45 -23.87 16.33
CA LEU A 390 19.19 -24.61 16.18
C LEU A 390 19.32 -26.11 16.51
N ASP A 391 20.53 -26.63 16.70
CA ASP A 391 20.74 -28.01 17.14
C ASP A 391 20.85 -28.12 18.68
N GLY A 392 20.83 -26.99 19.38
CA GLY A 392 20.93 -26.90 20.84
C GLY A 392 22.27 -27.40 21.40
N LEU A 393 23.31 -27.47 20.57
CA LEU A 393 24.63 -27.98 20.95
C LEU A 393 25.68 -26.95 20.57
N ASN A 394 26.61 -26.65 21.49
CA ASN A 394 27.80 -25.91 21.08
C ASN A 394 28.77 -26.81 20.30
N SER A 395 29.67 -26.19 19.53
CA SER A 395 30.71 -26.85 18.75
C SER A 395 31.58 -27.89 19.51
N GLU A 396 31.71 -27.80 20.84
CA GLU A 396 32.37 -28.85 21.65
C GLU A 396 31.49 -30.10 21.84
N ASN A 397 30.21 -29.91 22.14
CA ASN A 397 29.26 -30.99 22.32
C ASN A 397 28.88 -31.64 20.98
N GLU A 398 28.80 -30.86 19.90
CA GLU A 398 28.59 -31.38 18.54
C GLU A 398 29.66 -32.40 18.14
N ARG A 399 30.94 -32.13 18.42
CA ARG A 399 32.04 -33.08 18.15
C ARG A 399 31.84 -34.43 18.81
N ILE A 400 31.20 -34.44 19.97
CA ILE A 400 30.88 -35.66 20.72
C ILE A 400 29.64 -36.32 20.12
N PHE A 401 28.60 -35.53 19.85
CA PHE A 401 27.33 -36.00 19.32
C PHE A 401 27.47 -36.61 17.92
N PHE A 402 28.18 -35.93 17.03
CA PHE A 402 28.43 -36.33 15.64
C PHE A 402 29.77 -37.08 15.44
N ALA A 403 30.38 -37.60 16.51
CA ALA A 403 31.66 -38.30 16.44
C ALA A 403 31.67 -39.43 15.40
N SER A 404 30.58 -40.20 15.29
CA SER A 404 30.47 -41.28 14.32
C SER A 404 30.48 -40.80 12.86
N TRP A 405 29.96 -39.60 12.60
CA TRP A 405 29.97 -39.00 11.27
C TRP A 405 31.36 -38.44 10.96
N LEU A 406 31.98 -37.72 11.90
CA LEU A 406 33.35 -37.19 11.79
C LEU A 406 34.39 -38.31 11.58
N ASP A 407 34.27 -39.43 12.29
CA ASP A 407 35.14 -40.60 12.11
C ASP A 407 35.06 -41.15 10.67
N GLY A 408 33.89 -41.07 10.04
CA GLY A 408 33.66 -41.48 8.66
C GLY A 408 34.31 -40.55 7.63
N LEU A 409 34.63 -39.31 7.98
CA LEU A 409 35.30 -38.34 7.11
C LEU A 409 36.83 -38.39 7.23
N GLN A 410 37.36 -38.93 8.33
CA GLN A 410 38.77 -38.86 8.69
C GLN A 410 39.71 -39.54 7.70
N GLU A 411 39.28 -40.63 7.05
CA GLU A 411 40.14 -41.39 6.13
C GLU A 411 40.29 -40.71 4.77
N ASP A 412 39.32 -39.88 4.38
CA ASP A 412 39.17 -39.42 3.00
C ASP A 412 39.39 -37.90 2.83
N LEU A 413 39.14 -37.09 3.88
CA LEU A 413 39.39 -35.65 3.84
C LEU A 413 40.86 -35.30 4.09
N ASP A 414 41.30 -34.23 3.43
CA ASP A 414 42.58 -33.59 3.70
C ASP A 414 42.64 -33.08 5.15
N PRO A 415 43.83 -33.07 5.80
CA PRO A 415 43.93 -32.72 7.23
C PRO A 415 43.36 -31.34 7.59
N ASP A 416 43.51 -30.35 6.72
CA ASP A 416 42.99 -28.99 6.94
C ASP A 416 41.45 -28.96 6.82
N ALA A 417 40.89 -29.69 5.85
CA ALA A 417 39.45 -29.84 5.67
C ALA A 417 38.82 -30.58 6.86
N LEU A 418 39.42 -31.69 7.29
CA LEU A 418 38.98 -32.42 8.48
C LEU A 418 39.02 -31.54 9.73
N SER A 419 40.07 -30.73 9.89
CA SER A 419 40.16 -29.80 11.02
C SER A 419 39.04 -28.75 10.99
N ALA A 420 38.63 -28.26 9.82
CA ALA A 420 37.51 -27.34 9.71
C ALA A 420 36.19 -27.99 10.17
N TYR A 421 35.92 -29.22 9.72
CA TYR A 421 34.73 -29.99 10.12
C TYR A 421 34.74 -30.36 11.61
N GLN A 422 35.90 -30.57 12.22
CA GLN A 422 36.01 -30.81 13.66
C GLN A 422 35.84 -29.54 14.50
N ASN A 423 36.18 -28.37 13.96
CA ASN A 423 36.05 -27.12 14.70
C ASN A 423 34.59 -26.65 14.77
N ASP A 424 33.84 -26.85 13.68
CA ASP A 424 32.44 -26.43 13.48
C ASP A 424 31.66 -27.57 12.78
N PRO A 425 31.33 -28.67 13.50
CA PRO A 425 30.61 -29.81 12.93
C PRO A 425 29.27 -29.44 12.29
N SER A 426 28.46 -28.61 12.95
CA SER A 426 27.13 -28.18 12.47
C SER A 426 27.18 -27.03 11.46
N ALA A 427 28.34 -26.41 11.21
CA ALA A 427 28.50 -25.32 10.24
C ALA A 427 27.66 -24.07 10.54
N ASP A 428 27.40 -23.78 11.81
CA ASP A 428 26.51 -22.72 12.30
C ASP A 428 27.18 -21.75 13.29
N ASP A 429 28.50 -21.79 13.42
CA ASP A 429 29.31 -20.78 14.12
C ASP A 429 29.14 -19.37 13.52
N PHE A 430 28.72 -18.41 14.33
CA PHE A 430 28.63 -17.00 13.94
C PHE A 430 30.00 -16.30 13.97
N ARG A 431 30.25 -15.46 12.96
CA ARG A 431 31.39 -14.52 12.96
C ARG A 431 30.94 -13.11 12.63
N TYR A 432 31.26 -12.17 13.52
CA TYR A 432 30.98 -10.76 13.30
C TYR A 432 31.88 -10.19 12.19
N PHE A 433 31.31 -9.43 11.25
CA PHE A 433 32.02 -8.93 10.05
C PHE A 433 33.23 -8.02 10.34
N ARG A 434 33.36 -7.50 11.56
CA ARG A 434 34.50 -6.69 12.02
C ARG A 434 35.50 -7.47 12.88
N ASP A 435 35.44 -8.80 12.86
CA ASP A 435 36.38 -9.64 13.59
C ASP A 435 37.85 -9.25 13.30
N PRO A 436 38.71 -9.10 14.33
CA PRO A 436 40.12 -8.76 14.11
C PRO A 436 40.90 -9.81 13.32
N GLY A 437 40.51 -11.09 13.39
CA GLY A 437 41.07 -12.17 12.60
C GLY A 437 40.82 -11.94 11.11
N ALA A 438 39.61 -11.50 10.72
CA ALA A 438 39.31 -11.15 9.34
C ALA A 438 40.23 -10.03 8.81
N GLN A 439 40.56 -9.04 9.64
CA GLN A 439 41.54 -8.01 9.28
C GLN A 439 42.97 -8.56 9.15
N ALA A 440 43.38 -9.45 10.05
CA ALA A 440 44.71 -10.06 10.03
C ALA A 440 44.93 -10.97 8.82
N ASN A 441 43.86 -11.65 8.38
CA ASN A 441 43.84 -12.52 7.21
C ASN A 441 43.72 -11.76 5.88
N GLY A 442 43.40 -10.46 5.93
CA GLY A 442 43.20 -9.65 4.73
C GLY A 442 41.88 -9.94 4.02
N GLU A 443 40.87 -10.41 4.75
CA GLU A 443 39.57 -10.79 4.19
C GLU A 443 38.82 -9.60 3.59
N ASP A 444 38.18 -9.83 2.45
CA ASP A 444 37.29 -8.88 1.78
C ASP A 444 35.90 -8.82 2.44
N ILE A 445 34.95 -8.09 1.84
CA ILE A 445 33.61 -7.93 2.43
C ILE A 445 32.79 -9.23 2.32
N LEU A 446 32.88 -9.96 1.21
CA LEU A 446 32.11 -11.19 1.03
C LEU A 446 32.55 -12.24 2.04
N GLU A 447 33.87 -12.39 2.26
CA GLU A 447 34.47 -13.31 3.23
C GLU A 447 34.09 -12.93 4.68
N ARG A 448 34.08 -11.63 5.00
CA ARG A 448 33.67 -11.14 6.34
C ARG A 448 32.22 -11.45 6.68
N TYR A 449 31.34 -11.41 5.68
CA TYR A 449 29.92 -11.72 5.87
C TYR A 449 29.56 -13.20 5.64
N GLN A 450 30.53 -14.05 5.27
CA GLN A 450 30.32 -15.48 4.99
C GLN A 450 29.58 -16.22 6.11
N PHE A 451 29.87 -15.87 7.37
CA PHE A 451 29.35 -16.53 8.57
C PHE A 451 28.45 -15.61 9.43
N PHE A 452 28.07 -14.44 8.90
CA PHE A 452 27.32 -13.44 9.68
C PHE A 452 25.85 -13.84 9.94
N SER A 453 25.30 -14.69 9.08
CA SER A 453 23.89 -15.14 9.17
C SER A 453 23.69 -16.43 9.95
N ARG A 454 24.73 -16.93 10.63
CA ARG A 454 24.73 -18.19 11.37
C ARG A 454 24.26 -18.00 12.84
N TYR A 455 24.08 -19.11 13.56
CA TYR A 455 23.28 -19.17 14.77
C TYR A 455 24.12 -19.19 16.06
N GLU A 456 25.04 -20.15 16.24
CA GLU A 456 25.85 -20.27 17.47
C GLU A 456 26.66 -18.98 17.74
N GLY A 457 26.38 -18.32 18.87
CA GLY A 457 27.13 -17.14 19.35
C GLY A 457 26.71 -15.80 18.73
N ASN A 458 25.59 -15.74 18.01
CA ASN A 458 25.15 -14.53 17.30
C ASN A 458 24.52 -13.46 18.21
N SER A 459 24.25 -13.83 19.47
CA SER A 459 23.59 -13.00 20.47
C SER A 459 24.53 -12.44 21.55
N ASN A 460 25.84 -12.56 21.33
CA ASN A 460 26.84 -12.09 22.28
C ASN A 460 26.91 -10.55 22.41
N THR A 461 26.37 -10.03 23.51
CA THR A 461 26.36 -8.59 23.81
C THR A 461 27.65 -8.05 24.42
N GLN A 462 28.65 -8.90 24.67
CA GLN A 462 29.94 -8.48 25.20
C GLN A 462 30.75 -7.69 24.17
N GLN A 463 31.71 -6.90 24.66
CA GLN A 463 32.55 -6.03 23.83
C GLN A 463 34.02 -6.46 23.86
N PRO A 464 34.38 -7.66 23.37
CA PRO A 464 35.74 -8.17 23.46
C PRO A 464 36.76 -7.26 22.77
N TYR A 465 36.33 -6.51 21.75
CA TYR A 465 37.15 -5.60 20.96
C TYR A 465 36.73 -4.12 21.10
N GLY A 466 35.95 -3.77 22.13
CA GLY A 466 35.45 -2.41 22.36
C GLY A 466 34.18 -2.03 21.60
N TYR A 467 33.55 -3.00 20.93
CA TYR A 467 32.22 -2.93 20.31
C TYR A 467 31.51 -4.28 20.46
N PRO A 468 30.16 -4.31 20.50
CA PRO A 468 29.43 -5.55 20.63
C PRO A 468 29.56 -6.39 19.35
N ILE A 469 29.69 -7.70 19.51
CA ILE A 469 29.81 -8.68 18.42
C ILE A 469 28.51 -9.48 18.29
N THR A 470 27.41 -8.78 18.00
CA THR A 470 26.05 -9.31 17.99
C THR A 470 25.37 -8.99 16.67
N SER A 471 24.61 -9.95 16.13
CA SER A 471 23.68 -9.70 15.01
C SER A 471 22.24 -9.54 15.50
N THR A 472 21.85 -10.24 16.57
CA THR A 472 20.53 -10.20 17.19
C THR A 472 20.65 -10.26 18.72
N THR A 473 19.63 -9.81 19.44
CA THR A 473 19.51 -10.02 20.90
C THR A 473 18.33 -10.93 21.25
N ILE A 474 17.70 -11.50 20.22
CA ILE A 474 16.53 -12.36 20.30
C ILE A 474 17.02 -13.79 20.12
N PRO A 475 16.68 -14.72 21.03
CA PRO A 475 16.99 -16.13 20.90
C PRO A 475 16.53 -16.69 19.57
N ASN A 476 17.35 -17.57 18.99
CA ASN A 476 16.99 -18.26 17.77
C ASN A 476 15.94 -19.33 18.06
N THR A 477 15.00 -19.46 17.13
CA THR A 477 13.88 -20.40 17.24
C THR A 477 13.37 -20.74 15.85
N GLU A 478 12.78 -21.92 15.75
CA GLU A 478 12.02 -22.37 14.58
C GLU A 478 10.56 -21.87 14.59
N ASP A 479 10.15 -21.05 15.56
CA ASP A 479 8.91 -20.26 15.48
C ASP A 479 9.17 -18.90 14.81
N ILE A 480 9.19 -18.89 13.47
CA ILE A 480 9.55 -17.71 12.66
C ILE A 480 8.43 -16.65 12.69
N ASN A 481 7.18 -17.08 12.78
CA ASN A 481 6.01 -16.21 12.77
C ASN A 481 5.62 -15.67 14.17
N GLU A 482 6.25 -16.20 15.24
CA GLU A 482 6.03 -15.84 16.64
C GLU A 482 4.61 -16.19 17.16
N ASP A 483 3.98 -17.26 16.65
CA ASP A 483 2.65 -17.75 17.06
C ASP A 483 2.68 -18.83 18.15
N LEU A 484 3.88 -19.13 18.67
CA LEU A 484 4.18 -20.08 19.73
C LEU A 484 4.00 -21.55 19.32
N THR A 485 3.90 -21.83 18.02
CA THR A 485 3.77 -23.19 17.50
C THR A 485 4.70 -23.44 16.32
N LEU A 486 5.13 -24.69 16.14
CA LEU A 486 5.89 -25.09 14.97
C LEU A 486 4.96 -25.39 13.79
N GLY A 487 5.04 -24.57 12.73
CA GLY A 487 4.35 -24.84 11.48
C GLY A 487 5.10 -25.83 10.59
N THR A 488 4.68 -27.10 10.53
CA THR A 488 5.33 -28.12 9.66
C THR A 488 4.62 -28.36 8.31
N ILE A 489 3.45 -27.74 8.12
CA ILE A 489 2.62 -27.95 6.93
C ILE A 489 3.07 -27.01 5.82
N GLU A 490 3.55 -27.59 4.71
CA GLU A 490 3.85 -26.82 3.50
C GLU A 490 2.69 -26.85 2.50
N SER A 491 2.27 -25.68 2.03
CA SER A 491 1.35 -25.52 0.89
C SER A 491 1.61 -24.16 0.27
N TYR A 492 2.19 -24.11 -0.93
CA TYR A 492 2.70 -22.86 -1.49
C TYR A 492 2.65 -22.83 -3.02
N TYR A 493 2.66 -21.63 -3.55
CA TYR A 493 2.89 -21.34 -4.97
C TYR A 493 4.39 -21.17 -5.22
N GLN A 494 4.89 -21.67 -6.35
CA GLN A 494 6.30 -21.54 -6.74
C GLN A 494 6.47 -20.67 -7.98
N TYR A 495 7.41 -19.74 -7.88
CA TYR A 495 7.91 -18.90 -8.96
C TYR A 495 9.35 -19.27 -9.27
N GLU A 496 9.63 -19.68 -10.50
CA GLU A 496 10.98 -19.98 -10.97
C GLU A 496 11.48 -18.81 -11.83
N ILE A 497 12.65 -18.26 -11.47
CA ILE A 497 13.29 -17.14 -12.15
C ILE A 497 14.64 -17.64 -12.68
N PRO A 498 14.72 -18.00 -13.97
CA PRO A 498 15.98 -18.32 -14.62
C PRO A 498 16.90 -17.09 -14.64
N MET A 499 18.17 -17.30 -14.30
CA MET A 499 19.20 -16.26 -14.26
C MET A 499 20.41 -16.72 -15.04
N SER A 500 20.46 -16.37 -16.31
CA SER A 500 21.64 -16.50 -17.17
C SER A 500 21.87 -15.20 -17.93
N VAL A 501 23.06 -15.03 -18.51
CA VAL A 501 23.36 -13.90 -19.39
C VAL A 501 22.34 -13.78 -20.54
N SER A 502 21.86 -14.92 -21.07
CA SER A 502 20.81 -14.92 -22.09
C SER A 502 19.44 -14.50 -21.53
N ASP A 503 19.09 -14.91 -20.33
CA ASP A 503 17.80 -14.58 -19.71
C ASP A 503 17.71 -13.08 -19.37
N LEU A 504 18.82 -12.48 -18.91
CA LEU A 504 18.91 -11.07 -18.50
C LEU A 504 19.21 -10.10 -19.66
N SER A 505 19.00 -10.53 -20.90
CA SER A 505 19.19 -9.67 -22.07
C SER A 505 18.06 -8.64 -22.22
N ALA A 506 18.37 -7.46 -22.77
CA ALA A 506 17.37 -6.41 -23.02
C ALA A 506 16.27 -6.86 -24.01
N GLU A 507 16.51 -7.91 -24.80
CA GLU A 507 15.52 -8.49 -25.73
C GLU A 507 14.41 -9.28 -25.00
N ASN A 508 14.65 -9.68 -23.75
CA ASN A 508 13.69 -10.40 -22.91
C ASN A 508 12.88 -9.48 -22.00
N VAL A 509 13.03 -8.17 -22.08
CA VAL A 509 12.18 -7.22 -21.35
C VAL A 509 10.72 -7.42 -21.75
N GLY A 510 9.84 -7.62 -20.77
CA GLY A 510 8.44 -7.98 -20.97
C GLY A 510 8.19 -9.46 -21.23
N GLN A 511 9.22 -10.31 -21.24
CA GLN A 511 9.10 -11.78 -21.31
C GLN A 511 9.40 -12.40 -19.95
N GLY A 512 8.58 -13.36 -19.52
CA GLY A 512 8.70 -13.97 -18.19
C GLY A 512 8.44 -12.93 -17.08
N TYR A 513 9.42 -12.72 -16.20
CA TYR A 513 9.30 -11.80 -15.08
C TYR A 513 10.20 -10.56 -15.17
N LEU A 514 11.01 -10.43 -16.23
CA LEU A 514 11.91 -9.29 -16.42
C LEU A 514 11.12 -8.09 -16.95
N ALA A 515 11.01 -7.04 -16.13
CA ALA A 515 10.19 -5.87 -16.41
C ALA A 515 10.99 -4.70 -17.02
N ASP A 516 12.23 -4.48 -16.57
CA ASP A 516 13.07 -3.38 -17.04
C ASP A 516 14.57 -3.67 -16.84
N VAL A 517 15.41 -2.97 -17.61
CA VAL A 517 16.87 -2.97 -17.50
C VAL A 517 17.37 -1.54 -17.44
N LEU A 518 17.86 -1.11 -16.28
CA LEU A 518 18.52 0.18 -16.09
C LEU A 518 20.02 0.02 -16.31
N GLU A 519 20.53 0.53 -17.43
CA GLU A 519 21.96 0.66 -17.68
C GLU A 519 22.48 2.00 -17.15
N THR A 520 23.47 1.96 -16.28
CA THR A 520 24.05 3.15 -15.67
C THR A 520 25.54 3.00 -15.34
N VAL A 521 26.10 3.95 -14.58
CA VAL A 521 27.48 3.90 -14.11
C VAL A 521 27.56 4.07 -12.60
N SER A 522 28.49 3.37 -11.96
CA SER A 522 28.67 3.39 -10.51
C SER A 522 28.87 4.81 -9.98
N LYS A 523 28.12 5.15 -8.93
CA LYS A 523 28.20 6.48 -8.30
C LYS A 523 28.82 6.42 -6.92
N THR A 524 30.11 6.08 -6.81
CA THR A 524 30.79 5.98 -5.51
C THR A 524 31.19 7.35 -4.94
N ASN A 525 31.49 7.41 -3.63
CA ASN A 525 31.92 8.64 -2.92
C ASN A 525 33.44 8.94 -3.05
N GLY A 526 34.18 8.21 -3.91
CA GLY A 526 35.61 8.37 -4.13
C GLY A 526 35.95 8.86 -5.54
N ALA A 527 37.17 9.39 -5.75
CA ALA A 527 37.67 9.84 -7.05
C ALA A 527 37.99 8.69 -8.04
N GLY A 528 37.21 7.61 -7.99
CA GLY A 528 37.33 6.44 -8.87
C GLY A 528 36.49 6.60 -10.15
N GLU A 529 36.93 5.94 -11.22
CA GLU A 529 36.24 5.91 -12.50
C GLU A 529 34.80 5.39 -12.34
N GLN A 530 33.86 6.05 -13.00
CA GLN A 530 32.48 5.57 -13.10
C GLN A 530 32.49 4.28 -13.94
N ARG A 531 32.18 3.13 -13.33
CA ARG A 531 32.19 1.81 -13.99
C ARG A 531 30.77 1.46 -14.48
N PRO A 532 30.58 0.97 -15.71
CA PRO A 532 29.27 0.55 -16.20
C PRO A 532 28.63 -0.52 -15.33
N ILE A 533 27.33 -0.44 -15.10
CA ILE A 533 26.56 -1.44 -14.37
C ILE A 533 25.12 -1.49 -14.87
N LYS A 534 24.51 -2.67 -14.77
CA LYS A 534 23.09 -2.86 -15.05
C LYS A 534 22.33 -3.23 -13.79
N TRP A 535 21.08 -2.78 -13.74
CA TRP A 535 20.10 -3.15 -12.72
C TRP A 535 18.89 -3.76 -13.42
N TYR A 536 18.50 -4.94 -13.00
CA TYR A 536 17.36 -5.67 -13.56
C TYR A 536 16.16 -5.54 -12.63
N GLN A 537 15.04 -5.07 -13.17
CA GLN A 537 13.77 -5.05 -12.45
C GLN A 537 12.99 -6.30 -12.78
N PHE A 538 12.60 -7.04 -11.74
CA PHE A 538 11.67 -8.15 -11.84
C PHE A 538 10.32 -7.78 -11.25
N LYS A 539 9.25 -8.15 -11.95
CA LYS A 539 7.87 -7.97 -11.51
C LYS A 539 7.13 -9.29 -11.70
N ILE A 540 6.85 -9.99 -10.61
CA ILE A 540 6.26 -11.33 -10.61
C ILE A 540 4.80 -11.22 -10.19
N PRO A 541 3.82 -11.43 -11.09
CA PRO A 541 2.41 -11.41 -10.73
C PRO A 541 2.10 -12.59 -9.80
N VAL A 542 1.54 -12.32 -8.62
CA VAL A 542 1.31 -13.38 -7.63
C VAL A 542 0.30 -14.42 -8.11
N ARG A 543 -0.55 -14.12 -9.08
CA ARG A 543 -1.51 -15.10 -9.63
C ARG A 543 -0.94 -15.95 -10.76
N GLU A 544 0.21 -15.58 -11.32
CA GLU A 544 0.83 -16.26 -12.47
C GLU A 544 1.95 -17.19 -12.00
N TYR A 545 1.63 -18.10 -11.08
CA TYR A 545 2.58 -19.09 -10.57
C TYR A 545 2.78 -20.25 -11.55
N GLN A 546 3.97 -20.86 -11.54
CA GLN A 546 4.25 -22.04 -12.36
C GLN A 546 3.60 -23.30 -11.80
N GLN A 547 3.65 -23.49 -10.48
CA GLN A 547 3.11 -24.66 -9.79
C GLN A 547 2.53 -24.29 -8.42
N ALA A 548 1.47 -25.01 -8.04
CA ALA A 548 0.86 -24.97 -6.72
C ALA A 548 1.06 -26.33 -6.03
N TYR A 549 1.66 -26.33 -4.84
CA TYR A 549 1.96 -27.53 -4.08
C TYR A 549 0.98 -27.74 -2.93
N ASN A 550 0.70 -29.02 -2.63
CA ASN A 550 -0.15 -29.47 -1.53
C ASN A 550 -1.55 -28.81 -1.45
N GLY A 551 -2.19 -28.57 -2.60
CA GLY A 551 -3.60 -28.20 -2.68
C GLY A 551 -3.97 -26.78 -2.26
N ILE A 552 -3.01 -25.84 -2.19
CA ILE A 552 -3.30 -24.42 -2.01
C ILE A 552 -4.21 -23.90 -3.15
N SER A 553 -5.25 -23.14 -2.79
CA SER A 553 -6.35 -22.80 -3.73
C SER A 553 -6.58 -21.31 -3.95
N ASP A 554 -6.20 -20.47 -2.99
CA ASP A 554 -6.35 -19.01 -3.09
C ASP A 554 -5.21 -18.28 -2.35
N PHE A 555 -5.26 -16.95 -2.38
CA PHE A 555 -4.26 -16.07 -1.77
C PHE A 555 -4.75 -15.42 -0.46
N ARG A 556 -5.73 -16.00 0.22
CA ARG A 556 -6.28 -15.45 1.48
C ARG A 556 -5.43 -15.75 2.70
N SER A 557 -4.54 -16.75 2.62
CA SER A 557 -3.67 -17.15 3.73
C SER A 557 -2.27 -17.47 3.24
N ILE A 558 -1.51 -16.42 2.93
CA ILE A 558 -0.11 -16.47 2.56
C ILE A 558 0.73 -16.03 3.76
N ARG A 559 1.29 -16.97 4.51
CA ARG A 559 1.99 -16.68 5.76
C ARG A 559 3.48 -16.46 5.61
N PHE A 560 4.10 -17.13 4.64
CA PHE A 560 5.55 -17.15 4.46
C PHE A 560 5.95 -16.88 3.02
N MET A 561 7.17 -16.35 2.90
CA MET A 561 7.93 -16.30 1.66
C MET A 561 9.25 -17.04 1.89
N ARG A 562 9.60 -17.98 1.02
CA ARG A 562 10.92 -18.64 0.97
C ARG A 562 11.60 -18.32 -0.36
N MET A 563 12.83 -17.85 -0.31
CA MET A 563 13.68 -17.61 -1.47
C MET A 563 14.84 -18.61 -1.46
N PHE A 564 15.09 -19.31 -2.55
CA PHE A 564 16.21 -20.25 -2.62
C PHE A 564 16.87 -20.28 -3.99
N MET A 565 18.14 -20.69 -3.99
CA MET A 565 18.99 -20.74 -5.17
C MET A 565 19.37 -22.20 -5.46
N GLN A 566 19.34 -22.59 -6.74
CA GLN A 566 19.74 -23.93 -7.21
C GLN A 566 20.19 -23.84 -8.68
N GLY A 567 20.98 -24.79 -9.15
CA GLY A 567 21.42 -24.84 -10.55
C GLY A 567 22.64 -23.97 -10.85
N TRP A 568 23.33 -23.48 -9.82
CA TRP A 568 24.54 -22.68 -9.96
C TRP A 568 25.77 -23.58 -9.77
N SER A 569 26.76 -23.49 -10.66
CA SER A 569 28.04 -24.19 -10.52
C SER A 569 29.14 -23.33 -9.89
N GLU A 570 28.98 -22.00 -9.94
CA GLU A 570 29.96 -21.01 -9.50
C GLU A 570 29.34 -20.08 -8.45
N PRO A 571 30.13 -19.50 -7.53
CA PRO A 571 29.64 -18.52 -6.56
C PRO A 571 28.94 -17.34 -7.21
N VAL A 572 27.90 -16.80 -6.57
CA VAL A 572 27.16 -15.64 -7.07
C VAL A 572 26.66 -14.76 -5.93
N THR A 573 26.70 -13.44 -6.12
CA THR A 573 26.13 -12.45 -5.19
C THR A 573 24.95 -11.74 -5.85
N LEU A 574 23.73 -12.00 -5.38
CA LEU A 574 22.54 -11.26 -5.76
C LEU A 574 22.35 -10.08 -4.81
N ARG A 575 22.42 -8.85 -5.34
CA ARG A 575 22.26 -7.62 -4.55
C ARG A 575 20.93 -6.97 -4.83
N PHE A 576 19.99 -7.12 -3.91
CA PHE A 576 18.64 -6.56 -4.04
C PHE A 576 18.63 -5.12 -3.53
N ALA A 577 18.56 -4.15 -4.44
CA ALA A 577 18.35 -2.75 -4.11
C ALA A 577 16.96 -2.51 -3.52
N ARG A 578 15.97 -3.27 -3.98
CA ARG A 578 14.59 -3.32 -3.49
C ARG A 578 14.10 -4.74 -3.60
N ILE A 579 13.32 -5.19 -2.63
CA ILE A 579 12.47 -6.39 -2.74
C ILE A 579 11.21 -6.11 -1.93
N GLU A 580 10.06 -6.13 -2.59
CA GLU A 580 8.84 -5.53 -2.07
C GLU A 580 7.59 -6.28 -2.56
N LEU A 581 6.54 -6.31 -1.73
CA LEU A 581 5.19 -6.65 -2.20
C LEU A 581 4.51 -5.38 -2.69
N VAL A 582 4.07 -5.37 -3.94
CA VAL A 582 3.35 -4.24 -4.53
C VAL A 582 1.86 -4.50 -4.44
N ARG A 583 1.12 -3.55 -3.88
CA ARG A 583 -0.34 -3.56 -3.83
C ARG A 583 -0.93 -2.34 -4.51
N GLY A 584 -2.04 -2.54 -5.22
CA GLY A 584 -2.79 -1.46 -5.86
C GLY A 584 -4.02 -1.05 -5.05
N GLU A 585 -4.44 0.21 -5.14
CA GLU A 585 -5.80 0.59 -4.70
C GLU A 585 -6.87 0.26 -5.75
N TRP A 586 -6.46 0.22 -7.02
CA TRP A 586 -7.28 -0.18 -8.15
C TRP A 586 -7.13 -1.68 -8.39
N ARG A 587 -8.24 -2.33 -8.74
CA ARG A 587 -8.30 -3.78 -8.96
C ARG A 587 -8.63 -4.08 -10.41
N ARG A 588 -8.04 -5.13 -10.98
CA ARG A 588 -8.42 -5.63 -12.29
C ARG A 588 -9.84 -6.17 -12.25
N TYR A 589 -10.62 -5.84 -13.28
CA TYR A 589 -11.92 -6.47 -13.51
C TYR A 589 -11.72 -7.72 -14.35
N GLU A 590 -11.88 -8.88 -13.72
CA GLU A 590 -11.56 -10.19 -14.30
C GLU A 590 -12.73 -10.81 -15.12
N GLN A 591 -13.89 -10.16 -15.16
CA GLN A 591 -15.04 -10.65 -15.95
C GLN A 591 -15.03 -10.02 -17.35
N SER A 592 -15.61 -10.73 -18.31
CA SER A 592 -15.73 -10.22 -19.68
C SER A 592 -16.51 -8.90 -19.74
N LEU A 593 -15.95 -7.97 -20.53
CA LEU A 593 -16.54 -6.68 -20.87
C LEU A 593 -16.89 -6.58 -22.35
N ALA A 594 -16.78 -7.69 -23.09
CA ALA A 594 -17.10 -7.75 -24.51
C ALA A 594 -18.59 -7.41 -24.76
N GLY A 595 -18.85 -6.76 -25.90
CA GLY A 595 -20.21 -6.48 -26.37
C GLY A 595 -20.97 -7.75 -26.81
N LEU A 596 -22.23 -7.59 -27.22
CA LEU A 596 -22.95 -8.65 -27.93
C LEU A 596 -22.32 -8.83 -29.32
N GLN A 597 -21.59 -9.92 -29.54
CA GLN A 597 -20.94 -10.28 -30.82
C GLN A 597 -21.57 -11.53 -31.44
N GLU A 598 -21.40 -11.74 -32.76
CA GLU A 598 -21.87 -12.96 -33.46
C GLU A 598 -21.14 -14.24 -33.01
N LEU A 599 -19.98 -14.09 -32.38
CA LEU A 599 -19.20 -15.16 -31.74
C LEU A 599 -18.92 -14.73 -30.29
N GLU A 600 -19.29 -15.58 -29.32
CA GLU A 600 -18.84 -15.42 -27.94
C GLU A 600 -17.31 -15.56 -27.93
N VAL A 601 -16.62 -14.51 -27.50
CA VAL A 601 -15.20 -14.57 -27.18
C VAL A 601 -15.04 -15.48 -25.95
N ASP A 602 -14.53 -16.69 -26.15
CA ASP A 602 -14.22 -17.62 -25.06
C ASP A 602 -13.08 -17.03 -24.21
N ASP A 603 -13.34 -16.77 -22.93
CA ASP A 603 -12.33 -16.43 -21.92
C ASP A 603 -11.68 -17.76 -21.45
N PRO A 604 -10.35 -17.97 -21.54
CA PRO A 604 -9.28 -16.97 -21.65
C PRO A 604 -8.88 -16.63 -23.09
N THR A 605 -9.10 -15.38 -23.48
CA THR A 605 -8.41 -14.81 -24.64
C THR A 605 -6.93 -14.66 -24.33
N GLY A 606 -6.09 -14.72 -25.36
CA GLY A 606 -4.65 -14.46 -25.21
C GLY A 606 -4.28 -13.02 -24.80
N THR A 607 -5.27 -12.21 -24.37
CA THR A 607 -5.11 -10.82 -23.95
C THR A 607 -4.40 -10.73 -22.60
N GLN A 608 -3.21 -10.16 -22.59
CA GLN A 608 -2.46 -9.83 -21.37
C GLN A 608 -2.97 -8.50 -20.82
N PHE A 609 -3.25 -8.44 -19.51
CA PHE A 609 -3.68 -7.21 -18.84
C PHE A 609 -3.04 -7.06 -17.46
N ALA A 610 -2.29 -5.99 -17.28
CA ALA A 610 -1.61 -5.65 -16.04
C ALA A 610 -1.94 -4.23 -15.60
N LEU A 611 -2.02 -4.04 -14.28
CA LEU A 611 -2.02 -2.72 -13.66
C LEU A 611 -0.61 -2.40 -13.18
N SER A 612 -0.16 -1.21 -13.52
CA SER A 612 1.10 -0.66 -13.08
C SER A 612 0.90 0.79 -12.67
N ALA A 613 1.97 1.45 -12.26
CA ALA A 613 1.91 2.86 -12.03
C ALA A 613 3.18 3.53 -12.54
N VAL A 614 2.98 4.65 -13.22
CA VAL A 614 4.05 5.41 -13.86
C VAL A 614 4.21 6.70 -13.09
N ASN A 615 5.45 7.03 -12.71
CA ASN A 615 5.73 8.15 -11.84
C ASN A 615 6.90 9.01 -12.31
N LEU A 616 6.95 10.25 -11.82
CA LEU A 616 7.94 11.23 -12.23
C LEU A 616 9.37 10.85 -11.82
N GLU A 617 9.55 10.26 -10.65
CA GLU A 617 10.88 9.91 -10.12
C GLU A 617 11.55 8.74 -10.86
N GLU A 618 10.76 7.73 -11.27
CA GLU A 618 11.26 6.51 -11.92
C GLU A 618 11.12 6.57 -13.44
N ASN A 619 10.02 7.12 -13.97
CA ASN A 619 9.69 7.08 -15.39
C ASN A 619 9.83 8.44 -16.11
N GLY A 620 10.24 9.51 -15.43
CA GLY A 620 10.35 10.86 -16.00
C GLY A 620 11.37 11.02 -17.15
N VAL A 621 12.14 9.98 -17.42
CA VAL A 621 13.19 9.93 -18.46
C VAL A 621 13.12 8.67 -19.31
N ARG A 622 12.03 7.92 -19.18
CA ARG A 622 11.75 6.75 -19.99
C ARG A 622 11.75 7.13 -21.48
N GLN A 623 12.10 6.18 -22.34
CA GLN A 623 12.04 6.31 -23.79
C GLN A 623 11.15 5.19 -24.37
N PRO A 624 10.37 5.45 -25.44
CA PRO A 624 10.31 6.71 -26.20
C PRO A 624 9.52 7.82 -25.49
N VAL A 625 8.55 7.47 -24.63
CA VAL A 625 7.70 8.44 -23.93
C VAL A 625 8.08 8.54 -22.45
N PRO A 626 8.55 9.71 -21.98
CA PRO A 626 8.78 9.97 -20.58
C PRO A 626 7.48 10.31 -19.86
N TYR A 627 7.42 10.06 -18.55
CA TYR A 627 6.35 10.58 -17.73
C TYR A 627 6.53 12.07 -17.43
N VAL A 628 5.49 12.87 -17.67
CA VAL A 628 5.46 14.29 -17.31
C VAL A 628 4.19 14.59 -16.52
N ILE A 629 4.28 15.55 -15.59
CA ILE A 629 3.11 16.01 -14.82
C ILE A 629 2.07 16.56 -15.81
N PRO A 630 0.78 16.19 -15.69
CA PRO A 630 -0.26 16.71 -16.56
C PRO A 630 -0.35 18.24 -16.57
N PRO A 631 -0.66 18.88 -17.72
CA PRO A 631 -0.72 20.33 -17.82
C PRO A 631 -1.68 20.96 -16.81
N GLY A 632 -1.19 21.98 -16.09
CA GLY A 632 -1.95 22.71 -15.07
C GLY A 632 -1.93 22.09 -13.66
N ILE A 633 -1.36 20.90 -13.49
CA ILE A 633 -1.13 20.29 -12.19
C ILE A 633 0.22 20.74 -11.63
N ASN A 634 0.30 20.87 -10.31
CA ASN A 634 1.54 21.23 -9.63
C ASN A 634 1.91 20.11 -8.67
N GLN A 635 3.18 19.71 -8.73
CA GLN A 635 3.74 18.74 -7.79
C GLN A 635 3.52 19.20 -6.34
N GLU A 636 3.09 18.26 -5.50
CA GLU A 636 2.84 18.54 -4.09
C GLU A 636 4.14 18.78 -3.32
N ILE A 637 4.04 19.55 -2.24
CA ILE A 637 5.16 19.85 -1.34
C ILE A 637 4.80 19.32 0.03
N ASP A 638 5.73 18.60 0.66
CA ASP A 638 5.62 18.14 2.02
C ASP A 638 5.72 19.32 3.00
N PRO A 639 4.64 19.69 3.70
CA PRO A 639 4.62 20.83 4.62
C PRO A 639 5.22 20.48 6.00
N SER A 640 5.54 19.21 6.27
CA SER A 640 6.05 18.76 7.57
C SER A 640 7.54 19.03 7.77
N ASN A 641 8.29 19.20 6.68
CA ASN A 641 9.72 19.42 6.70
C ASN A 641 10.07 20.92 6.62
N LEU A 642 11.10 21.34 7.37
CA LEU A 642 11.61 22.73 7.34
C LEU A 642 12.14 23.11 5.96
N ASN A 643 12.65 22.13 5.21
CA ASN A 643 13.03 22.27 3.82
C ASN A 643 11.87 21.78 2.95
N GLN A 644 11.50 22.57 1.94
CA GLN A 644 10.45 22.21 1.00
C GLN A 644 10.90 21.02 0.16
N ARG A 645 10.40 19.82 0.50
CA ARG A 645 10.55 18.61 -0.31
C ARG A 645 9.33 18.47 -1.20
N ARG A 646 9.52 18.24 -2.51
CA ARG A 646 8.39 17.88 -3.37
C ARG A 646 8.14 16.39 -3.27
N LEU A 647 6.86 16.00 -3.28
CA LEU A 647 6.44 14.61 -3.26
C LEU A 647 6.48 14.03 -4.68
N ASN A 648 6.61 12.71 -4.81
CA ASN A 648 6.49 12.06 -6.10
C ASN A 648 5.10 12.34 -6.71
N GLU A 649 5.00 12.28 -8.03
CA GLU A 649 3.74 12.41 -8.78
C GLU A 649 3.55 11.14 -9.61
N GLN A 650 2.42 10.45 -9.44
CA GLN A 650 2.15 9.14 -10.02
C GLN A 650 0.82 9.09 -10.80
N SER A 651 0.73 8.19 -11.77
CA SER A 651 -0.48 7.83 -12.52
C SER A 651 -0.71 6.33 -12.50
N LEU A 652 -1.98 5.91 -12.60
CA LEU A 652 -2.31 4.51 -12.86
C LEU A 652 -2.07 4.19 -14.34
N ALA A 653 -1.40 3.08 -14.62
CA ALA A 653 -1.16 2.58 -15.96
C ALA A 653 -1.88 1.25 -16.18
N LEU A 654 -2.58 1.16 -17.31
CA LEU A 654 -3.30 -0.01 -17.80
C LEU A 654 -2.53 -0.55 -19.01
N ASP A 655 -1.77 -1.61 -18.77
CA ASP A 655 -0.96 -2.28 -19.78
C ASP A 655 -1.76 -3.42 -20.39
N VAL A 656 -2.11 -3.31 -21.68
CA VAL A 656 -2.89 -4.34 -22.37
C VAL A 656 -2.18 -4.77 -23.65
N CYS A 657 -2.23 -6.07 -23.95
CA CYS A 657 -1.73 -6.56 -25.22
C CYS A 657 -2.49 -7.77 -25.74
N GLY A 658 -2.75 -7.78 -27.05
CA GLY A 658 -3.61 -8.78 -27.68
C GLY A 658 -5.10 -8.50 -27.47
N LEU A 659 -5.49 -7.23 -27.21
CA LEU A 659 -6.88 -6.84 -27.00
C LEU A 659 -7.67 -7.01 -28.29
N GLU A 660 -8.50 -8.05 -28.36
CA GLU A 660 -9.29 -8.41 -29.54
C GLU A 660 -10.35 -7.35 -29.91
N ASP A 661 -10.81 -7.39 -31.16
CA ASP A 661 -11.82 -6.48 -31.72
C ASP A 661 -13.13 -6.57 -30.91
N GLY A 662 -13.62 -5.42 -30.42
CA GLY A 662 -14.78 -5.32 -29.53
C GLY A 662 -14.60 -5.79 -28.07
N ASP A 663 -13.40 -6.21 -27.67
CA ASP A 663 -13.07 -6.57 -26.28
C ASP A 663 -12.61 -5.35 -25.46
N ALA A 664 -12.69 -5.45 -24.13
CA ALA A 664 -12.29 -4.41 -23.20
C ALA A 664 -11.66 -4.98 -21.92
N ARG A 665 -10.72 -4.23 -21.34
CA ARG A 665 -10.13 -4.49 -20.02
C ARG A 665 -10.25 -3.26 -19.15
N ALA A 666 -10.45 -3.45 -17.85
CA ALA A 666 -10.69 -2.35 -16.94
C ALA A 666 -10.11 -2.57 -15.55
N ALA A 667 -9.81 -1.46 -14.90
CA ALA A 667 -9.55 -1.37 -13.47
C ALA A 667 -10.76 -0.74 -12.78
N TYR A 668 -11.01 -1.13 -11.53
CA TYR A 668 -12.06 -0.52 -10.71
C TYR A 668 -11.58 -0.21 -9.30
N ARG A 669 -12.20 0.81 -8.71
CA ARG A 669 -12.07 1.17 -7.31
C ARG A 669 -13.45 1.27 -6.68
N ASN A 670 -13.56 0.76 -5.46
CA ASN A 670 -14.76 0.92 -4.66
C ASN A 670 -14.69 2.24 -3.91
N ILE A 671 -15.73 3.05 -4.06
CA ILE A 671 -15.90 4.35 -3.43
C ILE A 671 -17.25 4.39 -2.70
N ASN A 672 -17.53 5.46 -1.96
CA ASN A 672 -18.84 5.66 -1.36
C ASN A 672 -19.13 7.16 -1.31
N PHE A 673 -19.50 7.71 -2.46
CA PHE A 673 -19.55 9.15 -2.66
C PHE A 673 -20.87 9.63 -3.26
N ASP A 674 -21.29 10.81 -2.81
CA ASP A 674 -22.43 11.56 -3.34
C ASP A 674 -21.93 12.68 -4.24
N MET A 675 -22.04 12.47 -5.56
CA MET A 675 -21.48 13.39 -6.55
C MET A 675 -22.45 14.53 -6.93
N ARG A 676 -23.62 14.63 -6.29
CA ARG A 676 -24.68 15.58 -6.72
C ARG A 676 -24.36 17.05 -6.44
N MET A 677 -23.40 17.34 -5.56
CA MET A 677 -23.00 18.71 -5.23
C MET A 677 -21.86 19.24 -6.11
N TYR A 678 -21.50 18.50 -7.16
CA TYR A 678 -20.49 18.88 -8.15
C TYR A 678 -21.13 18.93 -9.54
N GLU A 679 -20.56 19.74 -10.43
CA GLU A 679 -21.06 19.90 -11.79
C GLU A 679 -20.37 18.96 -12.78
N ARG A 680 -19.08 18.68 -12.57
CA ARG A 680 -18.24 17.96 -13.52
C ARG A 680 -17.30 16.96 -12.86
N LEU A 681 -17.06 15.84 -13.53
CA LEU A 681 -15.97 14.91 -13.24
C LEU A 681 -14.90 15.04 -14.34
N LYS A 682 -13.63 15.16 -13.94
CA LYS A 682 -12.49 15.36 -14.83
C LYS A 682 -11.38 14.33 -14.53
N MET A 683 -10.68 13.89 -15.56
CA MET A 683 -9.52 12.98 -15.45
C MET A 683 -8.63 13.17 -16.69
N PHE A 684 -7.30 13.15 -16.50
CA PHE A 684 -6.37 13.14 -17.62
C PHE A 684 -6.17 11.71 -18.12
N VAL A 685 -6.02 11.55 -19.43
CA VAL A 685 -5.76 10.25 -20.06
C VAL A 685 -4.66 10.41 -21.10
N HIS A 686 -3.73 9.48 -21.10
CA HIS A 686 -2.66 9.32 -22.08
C HIS A 686 -2.75 7.89 -22.63
N VAL A 687 -2.32 7.69 -23.88
CA VAL A 687 -2.13 6.34 -24.42
C VAL A 687 -0.96 6.31 -25.39
N GLU A 688 -0.27 5.18 -25.40
CA GLU A 688 0.81 4.88 -26.32
C GLU A 688 0.78 3.41 -26.75
N ALA A 689 1.60 3.06 -27.73
CA ALA A 689 1.73 1.68 -28.19
C ALA A 689 2.44 0.83 -27.13
N GLY A 690 1.87 -0.33 -26.79
CA GLY A 690 2.39 -1.20 -25.71
C GLY A 690 3.63 -2.00 -26.07
N ARG A 691 4.06 -2.01 -27.35
CA ARG A 691 5.26 -2.71 -27.83
C ARG A 691 6.04 -1.86 -28.81
N GLN A 692 7.36 -1.99 -28.80
CA GLN A 692 8.21 -1.34 -29.79
C GLN A 692 7.87 -1.81 -31.22
N GLY A 693 7.65 -0.86 -32.12
CA GLY A 693 7.34 -1.11 -33.53
C GLY A 693 5.85 -1.31 -33.83
N GLU A 694 4.98 -1.32 -32.81
CA GLU A 694 3.54 -1.31 -32.99
C GLU A 694 3.04 0.11 -33.29
N ILE A 695 2.12 0.23 -34.25
CA ILE A 695 1.54 1.52 -34.64
C ILE A 695 0.12 1.56 -34.10
N LEU A 696 -0.11 2.48 -33.17
CA LEU A 696 -1.45 2.80 -32.65
C LEU A 696 -1.94 4.08 -33.33
N ASN A 697 -3.13 4.06 -33.92
CA ASN A 697 -3.75 5.24 -34.55
C ASN A 697 -4.86 5.84 -33.67
N GLU A 698 -5.25 7.07 -33.98
CA GLU A 698 -6.38 7.72 -33.29
C GLU A 698 -7.67 6.92 -33.51
N GLY A 699 -8.31 6.54 -32.40
CA GLY A 699 -9.55 5.76 -32.39
C GLY A 699 -9.38 4.24 -32.54
N ASP A 700 -8.14 3.73 -32.60
CA ASP A 700 -7.88 2.28 -32.48
C ASP A 700 -8.24 1.75 -31.08
N VAL A 701 -8.18 2.62 -30.07
CA VAL A 701 -8.58 2.31 -28.70
C VAL A 701 -9.37 3.46 -28.10
N ASN A 702 -10.34 3.12 -27.26
CA ASN A 702 -11.16 4.04 -26.51
C ASN A 702 -10.86 3.93 -25.02
N VAL A 703 -10.95 5.05 -24.30
CA VAL A 703 -11.12 5.03 -22.85
C VAL A 703 -12.60 5.06 -22.53
N PHE A 704 -13.00 4.30 -21.51
CA PHE A 704 -14.31 4.44 -20.90
C PHE A 704 -14.22 4.55 -19.38
N VAL A 705 -15.14 5.33 -18.81
CA VAL A 705 -15.32 5.49 -17.36
C VAL A 705 -16.73 5.07 -16.99
N ARG A 706 -16.88 4.09 -16.08
CA ARG A 706 -18.17 3.74 -15.48
C ARG A 706 -18.33 4.27 -14.07
N LEU A 707 -19.51 4.80 -13.79
CA LEU A 707 -19.93 5.28 -12.47
C LEU A 707 -21.26 4.61 -12.10
N GLY A 708 -21.30 3.86 -11.00
CA GLY A 708 -22.48 3.06 -10.68
C GLY A 708 -22.58 2.57 -9.25
N SER A 709 -23.67 1.87 -8.96
CA SER A 709 -23.82 1.08 -7.74
C SER A 709 -23.19 -0.31 -7.86
N ASP A 710 -22.92 -0.76 -9.08
CA ASP A 710 -22.25 -2.00 -9.44
C ASP A 710 -21.52 -1.84 -10.78
N TYR A 711 -20.81 -2.89 -11.22
CA TYR A 711 -19.91 -2.87 -12.38
C TYR A 711 -20.62 -3.13 -13.72
N ASP A 712 -21.75 -3.85 -13.69
CA ASP A 712 -22.31 -4.53 -14.87
C ASP A 712 -23.82 -4.37 -15.06
N GLN A 713 -24.60 -3.98 -14.05
CA GLN A 713 -26.07 -3.89 -14.13
C GLN A 713 -26.61 -2.46 -14.02
N ASN A 714 -25.99 -1.61 -13.20
CA ASN A 714 -26.46 -0.27 -12.85
C ASN A 714 -25.30 0.72 -12.89
N TYR A 715 -25.02 1.24 -14.09
CA TYR A 715 -23.93 2.18 -14.31
C TYR A 715 -24.27 3.22 -15.39
N TYR A 716 -23.65 4.39 -15.26
CA TYR A 716 -23.39 5.31 -16.35
C TYR A 716 -22.03 4.98 -16.96
N GLU A 717 -21.89 5.04 -18.27
CA GLU A 717 -20.61 4.90 -18.98
C GLU A 717 -20.37 6.13 -19.86
N TYR A 718 -19.16 6.68 -19.79
CA TYR A 718 -18.67 7.74 -20.66
C TYR A 718 -17.50 7.19 -21.46
N GLU A 719 -17.55 7.28 -22.78
CA GLU A 719 -16.55 6.72 -23.69
C GLU A 719 -16.10 7.74 -24.74
N ILE A 720 -14.78 7.81 -24.98
CA ILE A 720 -14.16 8.63 -26.03
C ILE A 720 -13.02 7.87 -26.73
N PRO A 721 -12.79 8.11 -28.03
CA PRO A 721 -11.63 7.58 -28.75
C PRO A 721 -10.36 8.31 -28.30
N LEU A 722 -9.28 7.56 -28.16
CA LEU A 722 -8.00 8.11 -27.73
C LEU A 722 -7.12 8.46 -28.92
N LYS A 723 -6.38 9.55 -28.76
CA LYS A 723 -5.29 9.96 -29.63
C LYS A 723 -3.96 9.52 -29.00
N PRO A 724 -3.21 8.62 -29.64
CA PRO A 724 -1.94 8.14 -29.11
C PRO A 724 -0.83 9.18 -29.21
N THR A 725 0.13 9.11 -28.28
CA THR A 725 1.30 9.98 -28.28
C THR A 725 2.21 9.66 -29.48
N PRO A 726 2.71 10.68 -30.22
CA PRO A 726 3.59 10.45 -31.37
C PRO A 726 4.94 9.85 -30.96
N ILE A 727 5.37 8.77 -31.62
CA ILE A 727 6.65 8.09 -31.31
C ILE A 727 7.82 8.66 -32.14
N ASP A 728 7.56 9.22 -33.33
CA ASP A 728 8.59 9.70 -34.28
C ASP A 728 8.84 11.21 -34.19
N VAL A 729 8.86 11.78 -32.98
CA VAL A 729 9.14 13.22 -32.76
C VAL A 729 10.45 13.42 -32.00
N THR A 730 11.21 14.45 -32.38
CA THR A 730 12.53 14.74 -31.79
C THR A 730 12.48 15.16 -30.31
N ALA A 731 11.33 15.66 -29.86
CA ALA A 731 11.06 15.99 -28.46
C ALA A 731 9.54 16.03 -28.28
N LEU A 732 9.05 15.41 -27.20
CA LEU A 732 7.66 15.46 -26.78
C LEU A 732 7.43 16.64 -25.84
N ASP A 733 6.33 17.36 -26.03
CA ASP A 733 5.85 18.33 -25.05
C ASP A 733 4.76 17.72 -24.12
N GLU A 734 4.36 18.48 -23.09
CA GLU A 734 3.35 18.03 -22.13
C GLU A 734 1.95 17.78 -22.74
N TYR A 735 1.62 18.44 -23.86
CA TYR A 735 0.35 18.29 -24.57
C TYR A 735 0.40 17.20 -25.65
N ASP A 736 1.58 16.79 -26.09
CA ASP A 736 1.78 15.58 -26.90
C ASP A 736 1.57 14.32 -26.05
N ILE A 737 1.97 14.36 -24.77
CA ILE A 737 1.82 13.27 -23.80
C ILE A 737 0.41 13.28 -23.20
N TRP A 738 -0.11 14.45 -22.79
CA TRP A 738 -1.48 14.59 -22.28
C TRP A 738 -2.35 15.45 -23.22
N PRO A 739 -2.79 14.91 -24.38
CA PRO A 739 -3.64 15.63 -25.33
C PRO A 739 -4.94 16.09 -24.67
N LEU A 740 -5.34 17.33 -24.97
CA LEU A 740 -6.61 17.88 -24.48
C LEU A 740 -7.83 17.08 -24.99
N GLU A 741 -7.69 16.42 -26.14
CA GLU A 741 -8.70 15.55 -26.73
C GLU A 741 -8.95 14.28 -25.92
N ASN A 742 -7.94 13.79 -25.20
CA ASN A 742 -8.04 12.59 -24.36
C ASN A 742 -8.59 12.91 -22.96
N ASN A 743 -8.72 14.18 -22.59
CA ASN A 743 -9.22 14.55 -21.28
C ASN A 743 -10.68 14.14 -21.11
N ILE A 744 -10.95 13.41 -20.03
CA ILE A 744 -12.30 13.12 -19.58
C ILE A 744 -12.86 14.38 -18.92
N ASP A 745 -14.01 14.83 -19.39
CA ASP A 745 -14.77 15.97 -18.83
C ASP A 745 -16.26 15.67 -18.93
N ILE A 746 -16.78 15.01 -17.89
CA ILE A 746 -18.16 14.55 -17.80
C ILE A 746 -18.98 15.59 -17.07
N SER A 747 -19.98 16.17 -17.74
CA SER A 747 -21.03 16.93 -17.07
C SER A 747 -21.95 15.98 -16.32
N LEU A 748 -22.01 16.07 -14.99
CA LEU A 748 -22.84 15.17 -14.17
C LEU A 748 -24.34 15.36 -14.45
N ASP A 749 -24.77 16.56 -14.86
CA ASP A 749 -26.15 16.80 -15.28
C ASP A 749 -26.50 16.07 -16.58
N SER A 750 -25.53 15.87 -17.49
CA SER A 750 -25.76 15.10 -18.72
C SER A 750 -26.12 13.64 -18.44
N LEU A 751 -25.56 13.04 -17.38
CA LEU A 751 -25.90 11.68 -16.95
C LEU A 751 -27.35 11.60 -16.41
N ARG A 752 -27.77 12.62 -15.66
CA ARG A 752 -29.17 12.74 -15.20
C ARG A 752 -30.13 12.88 -16.40
N LEU A 753 -29.78 13.71 -17.38
CA LEU A 753 -30.59 13.89 -18.59
C LEU A 753 -30.66 12.60 -19.42
N LEU A 754 -29.56 11.84 -19.51
CA LEU A 754 -29.51 10.55 -20.18
C LEU A 754 -30.47 9.54 -19.55
N SER A 755 -30.50 9.44 -18.21
CA SER A 755 -31.47 8.61 -17.50
C SER A 755 -32.92 9.01 -17.77
N LEU A 756 -33.21 10.31 -17.86
CA LEU A 756 -34.54 10.80 -18.22
C LEU A 756 -34.91 10.47 -19.66
N ASP A 757 -33.96 10.54 -20.58
CA ASP A 757 -34.18 10.23 -21.99
C ASP A 757 -34.42 8.74 -22.19
N LYS A 758 -33.67 7.86 -21.54
CA LYS A 758 -33.96 6.41 -21.47
C LYS A 758 -35.40 6.13 -21.03
N LEU A 759 -35.89 6.81 -19.98
CA LEU A 759 -37.26 6.60 -19.48
C LEU A 759 -38.33 7.02 -20.50
N ARG A 760 -38.02 8.02 -21.34
CA ARG A 760 -38.89 8.48 -22.43
C ARG A 760 -38.82 7.52 -23.63
N ASN A 761 -37.62 7.06 -23.96
CA ASN A 761 -37.31 6.20 -25.09
C ASN A 761 -37.12 4.76 -24.59
N ARG A 762 -38.24 4.09 -24.23
CA ARG A 762 -38.22 2.73 -23.67
C ARG A 762 -37.75 1.63 -24.64
N TYR A 763 -37.41 1.99 -25.88
CA TYR A 763 -36.94 1.07 -26.89
C TYR A 763 -35.41 1.02 -26.85
N VAL A 764 -34.86 -0.14 -26.50
CA VAL A 764 -33.44 -0.50 -26.64
C VAL A 764 -33.41 -1.65 -27.63
N ASP A 765 -32.64 -1.54 -28.72
CA ASP A 765 -32.53 -2.55 -29.79
C ASP A 765 -33.88 -3.00 -30.38
N GLY A 766 -34.85 -2.09 -30.45
CA GLY A 766 -36.19 -2.37 -30.99
C GLY A 766 -37.15 -3.08 -30.02
N GLU A 767 -36.71 -3.43 -28.82
CA GLU A 767 -37.54 -4.02 -27.76
C GLU A 767 -37.74 -3.07 -26.57
N VAL A 768 -38.86 -3.24 -25.86
CA VAL A 768 -39.14 -2.44 -24.66
C VAL A 768 -38.30 -2.96 -23.50
N SER A 769 -37.21 -2.28 -23.18
CA SER A 769 -36.33 -2.65 -22.06
C SER A 769 -36.09 -1.47 -21.12
N VAL A 770 -36.45 -1.66 -19.85
CA VAL A 770 -36.24 -0.65 -18.79
C VAL A 770 -34.84 -0.75 -18.20
N THR A 771 -34.19 -1.91 -18.33
CA THR A 771 -32.87 -2.19 -17.74
C THR A 771 -31.74 -2.30 -18.77
N GLY A 772 -32.08 -2.37 -20.08
CA GLY A 772 -31.11 -2.39 -21.17
C GLY A 772 -30.20 -1.16 -21.22
N VAL A 773 -29.12 -1.27 -21.99
CA VAL A 773 -28.17 -0.18 -22.23
C VAL A 773 -28.82 0.82 -23.18
N TYR A 774 -28.93 2.08 -22.75
CA TYR A 774 -29.35 3.17 -23.62
C TYR A 774 -28.14 4.07 -23.87
N SER A 775 -27.77 4.28 -25.13
CA SER A 775 -26.61 5.08 -25.53
C SER A 775 -27.03 6.28 -26.37
N VAL A 776 -26.34 7.41 -26.16
CA VAL A 776 -26.42 8.61 -27.00
C VAL A 776 -25.00 9.01 -27.40
N VAL A 777 -24.83 9.38 -28.66
CA VAL A 777 -23.58 9.94 -29.20
C VAL A 777 -23.78 11.44 -29.39
N ASP A 778 -22.76 12.23 -29.07
CA ASP A 778 -22.82 13.68 -29.28
C ASP A 778 -22.90 14.06 -30.77
N GLU A 779 -23.33 15.30 -31.07
CA GLU A 779 -23.47 15.80 -32.45
C GLU A 779 -22.14 15.84 -33.24
N GLY A 780 -21.00 15.60 -32.58
CA GLY A 780 -19.68 15.54 -33.20
C GLY A 780 -19.16 14.12 -33.45
N GLY A 781 -19.86 13.09 -32.96
CA GLY A 781 -19.38 11.71 -33.01
C GLY A 781 -18.07 11.53 -32.25
N LYS A 782 -17.84 12.28 -31.16
CA LYS A 782 -16.60 12.27 -30.37
C LYS A 782 -16.77 11.71 -28.97
N ARG A 783 -18.01 11.58 -28.49
CA ARG A 783 -18.34 11.18 -27.13
C ARG A 783 -19.58 10.31 -27.13
N ARG A 784 -19.52 9.19 -26.41
CA ARG A 784 -20.67 8.30 -26.18
C ARG A 784 -21.00 8.27 -24.71
N LEU A 785 -22.27 8.49 -24.41
CA LEU A 785 -22.84 8.37 -23.08
C LEU A 785 -23.79 7.18 -23.06
N SER A 786 -23.62 6.27 -22.10
CA SER A 786 -24.49 5.10 -21.94
C SER A 786 -25.03 4.98 -20.51
N VAL A 787 -26.23 4.43 -20.38
CA VAL A 787 -26.85 4.11 -19.08
C VAL A 787 -27.50 2.72 -19.12
N LYS A 788 -27.09 1.86 -18.18
CA LYS A 788 -27.68 0.53 -17.97
C LYS A 788 -28.35 0.48 -16.60
N GLY A 789 -29.50 -0.20 -16.48
CA GLY A 789 -30.24 -0.25 -15.21
C GLY A 789 -30.72 1.12 -14.72
N ASN A 790 -30.67 1.34 -13.40
CA ASN A 790 -31.07 2.59 -12.72
C ASN A 790 -29.97 3.12 -11.76
N PRO A 791 -28.82 3.56 -12.28
CA PRO A 791 -27.72 4.08 -11.48
C PRO A 791 -28.08 5.41 -10.80
N THR A 792 -27.40 5.70 -9.68
CA THR A 792 -27.57 6.95 -8.93
C THR A 792 -26.24 7.65 -8.69
N LEU A 793 -26.24 8.99 -8.78
CA LEU A 793 -25.11 9.82 -8.38
C LEU A 793 -25.11 10.14 -6.88
N SER A 794 -26.17 9.79 -6.15
CA SER A 794 -26.27 10.01 -4.70
C SER A 794 -25.41 9.05 -3.89
N ASN A 795 -25.11 7.88 -4.45
CA ASN A 795 -24.35 6.83 -3.82
C ASN A 795 -23.63 6.04 -4.91
N VAL A 796 -22.55 6.62 -5.42
CA VAL A 796 -21.67 5.92 -6.37
C VAL A 796 -20.77 5.01 -5.54
N VAL A 797 -20.86 3.72 -5.80
CA VAL A 797 -20.14 2.67 -5.06
C VAL A 797 -18.90 2.21 -5.82
N THR A 798 -18.91 2.36 -7.15
CA THR A 798 -17.77 1.99 -7.99
C THR A 798 -17.47 3.07 -9.02
N VAL A 799 -16.17 3.31 -9.19
CA VAL A 799 -15.60 3.89 -10.41
C VAL A 799 -14.83 2.79 -11.13
N MET A 800 -15.06 2.65 -12.42
CA MET A 800 -14.28 1.78 -13.30
C MET A 800 -13.70 2.61 -14.43
N VAL A 801 -12.45 2.36 -14.77
CA VAL A 801 -11.74 2.98 -15.88
C VAL A 801 -11.16 1.87 -16.72
N GLY A 802 -11.40 1.89 -18.03
CA GLY A 802 -10.95 0.82 -18.90
C GLY A 802 -10.57 1.28 -20.29
N ILE A 803 -9.85 0.39 -20.97
CA ILE A 803 -9.45 0.50 -22.36
C ILE A 803 -10.26 -0.49 -23.18
N ARG A 804 -10.79 -0.04 -24.32
CA ARG A 804 -11.62 -0.84 -25.22
C ARG A 804 -11.07 -0.75 -26.63
N ASN A 805 -10.94 -1.89 -27.29
CA ASN A 805 -10.82 -1.94 -28.75
C ASN A 805 -12.26 -1.87 -29.28
N PRO A 806 -12.68 -0.78 -29.96
CA PRO A 806 -14.03 -0.70 -30.50
C PRO A 806 -14.30 -1.88 -31.45
N ASP A 807 -15.57 -2.21 -31.65
CA ASP A 807 -15.96 -3.30 -32.55
C ASP A 807 -16.23 -2.72 -33.96
N LYS A 808 -15.43 -3.16 -34.93
CA LYS A 808 -15.51 -2.70 -36.32
C LYS A 808 -16.78 -3.15 -37.04
N ASP A 809 -17.30 -4.33 -36.69
CA ASP A 809 -18.36 -5.02 -37.42
C ASP A 809 -19.77 -4.64 -36.89
N LEU A 810 -19.87 -3.78 -35.88
CA LEU A 810 -21.13 -3.18 -35.45
C LEU A 810 -21.85 -2.50 -36.62
N GLU A 811 -23.17 -2.72 -36.74
CA GLU A 811 -24.01 -2.19 -37.84
C GLU A 811 -23.91 -0.66 -38.04
N GLN A 812 -23.49 0.06 -37.00
CA GLN A 812 -23.03 1.44 -37.08
C GLN A 812 -21.73 1.59 -36.30
N PRO A 813 -20.55 1.50 -36.96
CA PRO A 813 -19.28 1.70 -36.27
C PRO A 813 -19.24 3.14 -35.77
N LEU A 814 -19.10 3.27 -34.45
CA LEU A 814 -19.14 4.56 -33.76
C LEU A 814 -17.92 5.42 -34.10
N TRP A 815 -16.82 4.77 -34.47
CA TRP A 815 -15.51 5.37 -34.72
C TRP A 815 -14.97 4.84 -36.05
N THR A 816 -14.81 5.70 -37.05
CA THR A 816 -14.54 5.28 -38.44
C THR A 816 -13.09 4.87 -38.72
N SER A 817 -12.20 4.92 -37.72
CA SER A 817 -10.76 4.66 -37.86
C SER A 817 -10.32 3.25 -37.49
N ASP A 818 -11.21 2.45 -36.91
CA ASP A 818 -10.90 1.10 -36.44
C ASP A 818 -10.56 0.12 -37.59
N ASP A 819 -9.42 -0.57 -37.44
CA ASP A 819 -8.91 -1.55 -38.38
C ASP A 819 -9.37 -2.99 -38.09
N GLY A 820 -9.96 -3.26 -36.93
CA GLY A 820 -10.44 -4.57 -36.50
C GLY A 820 -9.30 -5.56 -36.22
N GLN A 821 -8.13 -5.05 -35.80
CA GLN A 821 -6.99 -5.87 -35.41
C GLN A 821 -6.81 -5.87 -33.88
N PRO A 822 -6.24 -6.94 -33.30
CA PRO A 822 -5.84 -6.91 -31.90
C PRO A 822 -4.84 -5.79 -31.61
N LYS A 823 -4.98 -5.11 -30.48
CA LYS A 823 -4.14 -3.97 -30.09
C LYS A 823 -3.31 -4.25 -28.84
N CYS A 824 -2.11 -3.67 -28.79
CA CYS A 824 -1.35 -3.50 -27.56
C CYS A 824 -1.12 -2.03 -27.26
N ALA A 825 -1.49 -1.61 -26.06
CA ALA A 825 -1.45 -0.23 -25.63
C ALA A 825 -1.14 -0.13 -24.15
N GLU A 826 -0.44 0.93 -23.77
CA GLU A 826 -0.28 1.36 -22.38
C GLU A 826 -1.08 2.66 -22.22
N MET A 827 -2.09 2.65 -21.34
CA MET A 827 -2.95 3.82 -21.07
C MET A 827 -2.70 4.33 -19.65
N TRP A 828 -2.37 5.61 -19.52
CA TRP A 828 -2.23 6.26 -18.21
C TRP A 828 -3.44 7.09 -17.89
N VAL A 829 -3.85 7.06 -16.63
CA VAL A 829 -4.90 7.93 -16.11
C VAL A 829 -4.43 8.64 -14.85
N ASN A 830 -4.78 9.93 -14.75
CA ASN A 830 -4.36 10.76 -13.63
C ASN A 830 -5.43 11.78 -13.20
N GLU A 831 -5.33 12.23 -11.94
CA GLU A 831 -6.09 13.33 -11.35
C GLU A 831 -7.62 13.21 -11.53
N LEU A 832 -8.17 12.08 -11.09
CA LEU A 832 -9.60 11.83 -11.07
C LEU A 832 -10.28 12.72 -10.02
N ARG A 833 -10.93 13.79 -10.51
CA ARG A 833 -11.40 14.89 -9.68
C ARG A 833 -12.80 15.37 -10.05
N LEU A 834 -13.48 15.93 -9.07
CA LEU A 834 -14.75 16.63 -9.22
C LEU A 834 -14.49 18.14 -9.20
N SER A 835 -15.25 18.88 -10.01
CA SER A 835 -15.13 20.33 -10.13
C SER A 835 -16.49 21.01 -10.24
N GLY A 836 -16.53 22.32 -9.96
CA GLY A 836 -17.75 23.11 -9.97
C GLY A 836 -18.63 22.77 -8.77
N PHE A 837 -18.23 23.20 -7.57
CA PHE A 837 -19.06 23.01 -6.39
C PHE A 837 -20.38 23.76 -6.54
N ASN A 838 -21.50 23.14 -6.18
CA ASN A 838 -22.78 23.82 -6.16
C ASN A 838 -22.79 24.85 -5.02
N GLU A 839 -22.53 26.12 -5.33
CA GLU A 839 -22.50 27.22 -4.36
C GLU A 839 -23.85 27.94 -4.19
N GLU A 840 -24.97 27.28 -4.52
CA GLU A 840 -26.29 27.83 -4.24
C GLU A 840 -26.48 28.02 -2.73
N GLY A 841 -26.77 29.26 -2.35
CA GLY A 841 -27.04 29.64 -0.97
C GLY A 841 -28.47 29.32 -0.55
N GLY A 842 -28.67 29.21 0.76
CA GLY A 842 -29.98 29.03 1.37
C GLY A 842 -30.20 29.99 2.53
N TRP A 843 -31.44 30.07 3.00
CA TRP A 843 -31.81 30.84 4.17
C TRP A 843 -32.49 29.99 5.22
N ALA A 844 -32.41 30.45 6.47
CA ALA A 844 -33.20 29.96 7.56
C ALA A 844 -33.83 31.14 8.31
N ALA A 845 -35.00 30.88 8.88
CA ALA A 845 -35.68 31.80 9.78
C ALA A 845 -36.23 31.04 10.97
N VAL A 846 -36.08 31.62 12.15
CA VAL A 846 -36.66 31.15 13.41
C VAL A 846 -37.43 32.31 14.03
N ALA A 847 -38.62 32.02 14.53
CA ALA A 847 -39.42 32.97 15.29
C ALA A 847 -39.91 32.30 16.57
N GLN A 848 -39.81 32.99 17.70
CA GLN A 848 -40.29 32.51 18.99
C GLN A 848 -41.15 33.59 19.64
N ALA A 849 -42.29 33.19 20.16
CA ALA A 849 -43.18 34.03 20.96
C ALA A 849 -43.42 33.37 22.32
N ASN A 850 -43.14 34.09 23.39
CA ASN A 850 -43.36 33.67 24.77
C ASN A 850 -44.37 34.60 25.42
N ALA A 851 -45.38 34.03 26.05
CA ALA A 851 -46.35 34.74 26.86
C ALA A 851 -46.29 34.21 28.30
N THR A 852 -45.83 35.05 29.22
CA THR A 852 -45.91 34.79 30.66
C THR A 852 -47.23 35.35 31.15
N LEU A 853 -48.16 34.47 31.54
CA LEU A 853 -49.48 34.81 32.05
C LEU A 853 -49.42 34.98 33.57
N ALA A 854 -48.95 36.16 33.98
CA ALA A 854 -48.68 36.52 35.37
C ALA A 854 -47.89 35.41 36.07
N ASP A 855 -48.40 34.88 37.18
CA ASP A 855 -47.79 33.79 37.90
C ASP A 855 -48.53 32.45 37.70
N LEU A 856 -49.49 32.37 36.76
CA LEU A 856 -50.33 31.20 36.49
C LEU A 856 -49.73 30.24 35.45
N ALA A 857 -49.27 30.75 34.32
CA ALA A 857 -48.89 29.92 33.18
C ALA A 857 -47.83 30.58 32.29
N ASN A 858 -47.05 29.76 31.60
CA ASN A 858 -46.15 30.16 30.55
C ASN A 858 -46.51 29.42 29.27
N VAL A 859 -46.67 30.16 28.17
CA VAL A 859 -46.92 29.60 26.84
C VAL A 859 -45.79 30.04 25.91
N SER A 860 -45.14 29.10 25.25
CA SER A 860 -44.12 29.34 24.23
C SER A 860 -44.57 28.73 22.92
N VAL A 861 -44.42 29.48 21.84
CA VAL A 861 -44.59 28.99 20.47
C VAL A 861 -43.33 29.33 19.69
N ALA A 862 -42.76 28.33 19.03
CA ALA A 862 -41.60 28.49 18.16
C ALA A 862 -41.91 27.97 16.76
N ALA A 863 -41.55 28.73 15.74
CA ALA A 863 -41.62 28.33 14.35
C ALA A 863 -40.24 28.44 13.72
N ASN A 864 -39.88 27.49 12.87
CA ASN A 864 -38.65 27.53 12.09
C ASN A 864 -38.89 27.08 10.64
N MET A 865 -38.12 27.64 9.73
CA MET A 865 -38.09 27.24 8.32
C MET A 865 -36.67 27.39 7.78
N SER A 866 -36.18 26.39 7.06
CA SER A 866 -34.92 26.47 6.31
C SER A 866 -35.06 25.81 4.95
N VAL A 867 -34.37 26.34 3.94
CA VAL A 867 -34.42 25.86 2.55
C VAL A 867 -33.12 25.17 2.14
N PRO A 868 -33.10 24.41 1.02
CA PRO A 868 -31.87 23.82 0.49
C PRO A 868 -30.76 24.87 0.32
N GLY A 869 -29.52 24.46 0.55
CA GLY A 869 -28.34 25.34 0.55
C GLY A 869 -28.05 25.99 1.90
N TRP A 870 -28.95 25.93 2.89
CA TRP A 870 -28.71 26.44 4.24
C TRP A 870 -27.75 25.52 5.04
N GLY A 871 -26.93 26.13 5.91
CA GLY A 871 -25.97 25.41 6.75
C GLY A 871 -25.22 26.31 7.73
N GLY A 872 -24.39 25.69 8.57
CA GLY A 872 -23.42 26.39 9.43
C GLY A 872 -22.25 26.99 8.63
N LEU A 873 -21.48 27.90 9.23
CA LEU A 873 -20.30 28.50 8.58
C LEU A 873 -19.21 27.47 8.30
N GLU A 874 -19.13 26.45 9.14
CA GLU A 874 -18.19 25.34 9.08
C GLU A 874 -18.63 24.19 8.19
N GLN A 875 -19.88 24.18 7.74
CA GLN A 875 -20.40 23.09 6.93
C GLN A 875 -19.81 23.09 5.53
N ARG A 876 -19.30 21.94 5.13
CA ARG A 876 -18.73 21.70 3.81
C ARG A 876 -19.81 21.53 2.75
N VAL A 877 -19.39 21.46 1.49
CA VAL A 877 -20.28 21.36 0.32
C VAL A 877 -21.29 20.21 0.47
N GLN A 878 -20.84 19.03 0.91
CA GLN A 878 -21.68 17.84 1.05
C GLN A 878 -22.63 17.87 2.24
N GLU A 879 -22.29 18.62 3.29
CA GLU A 879 -23.00 18.65 4.58
C GLU A 879 -24.18 19.64 4.60
N ARG A 880 -24.27 20.51 3.59
CA ARG A 880 -25.34 21.50 3.48
C ARG A 880 -26.70 20.84 3.29
N GLN A 881 -27.72 21.53 3.79
CA GLN A 881 -29.11 21.07 3.74
C GLN A 881 -29.59 20.91 2.29
N ARG A 882 -30.28 19.81 1.98
CA ARG A 882 -30.83 19.52 0.63
C ARG A 882 -32.35 19.45 0.58
N GLU A 883 -32.99 19.54 1.74
CA GLU A 883 -34.44 19.50 1.89
C GLU A 883 -34.97 20.83 2.41
N THR A 884 -36.28 21.02 2.43
CA THR A 884 -36.91 22.14 3.15
C THR A 884 -37.42 21.64 4.49
N ILE A 885 -36.93 22.22 5.58
CA ILE A 885 -37.35 21.87 6.94
C ILE A 885 -38.31 22.95 7.43
N GLN A 886 -39.46 22.53 7.97
CA GLN A 886 -40.45 23.41 8.56
C GLN A 886 -40.88 22.82 9.91
N GLY A 887 -40.76 23.61 10.97
CA GLY A 887 -41.12 23.21 12.32
C GLY A 887 -42.06 24.20 12.99
N LEU A 888 -43.02 23.68 13.76
CA LEU A 888 -43.86 24.45 14.67
C LEU A 888 -43.93 23.69 15.99
N ASP A 889 -43.38 24.29 17.04
CA ASP A 889 -43.45 23.81 18.42
C ASP A 889 -44.34 24.74 19.25
N ALA A 890 -45.14 24.16 20.13
CA ALA A 890 -45.91 24.90 21.11
C ALA A 890 -45.87 24.15 22.43
N ASN A 891 -45.36 24.82 23.47
CA ASN A 891 -45.32 24.28 24.82
C ASN A 891 -46.02 25.22 25.80
N GLY A 892 -46.61 24.64 26.84
CA GLY A 892 -47.36 25.37 27.84
C GLY A 892 -47.18 24.73 29.21
N THR A 893 -46.73 25.51 30.18
CA THR A 893 -46.68 25.09 31.59
C THR A 893 -47.73 25.85 32.37
N ILE A 894 -48.65 25.16 33.03
CA ILE A 894 -49.73 25.77 33.82
C ILE A 894 -49.63 25.32 35.28
N GLN A 895 -49.63 26.26 36.21
CA GLN A 895 -49.64 26.00 37.65
C GLN A 895 -51.08 25.85 38.16
N LEU A 896 -51.69 24.68 37.94
CA LEU A 896 -53.07 24.40 38.33
C LEU A 896 -53.34 24.61 39.84
N GLY A 897 -52.32 24.46 40.69
CA GLY A 897 -52.43 24.70 42.13
C GLY A 897 -52.81 26.13 42.50
N LYS A 898 -52.58 27.11 41.62
CA LYS A 898 -52.98 28.52 41.85
C LYS A 898 -54.46 28.79 41.57
N LEU A 899 -55.16 27.84 40.95
CA LEU A 899 -56.61 27.91 40.73
C LEU A 899 -57.40 27.32 41.92
N LEU A 900 -56.69 26.84 42.95
CA LEU A 900 -57.25 26.32 44.19
C LEU A 900 -56.98 27.33 45.31
N PRO A 901 -57.95 27.58 46.21
CA PRO A 901 -57.85 28.59 47.27
C PRO A 901 -56.84 28.27 48.38
#